data_AF-A0A1S3RFU0-F1
#
_entry.id   AF-A0A1S3RFU0-F1
#
_cell.length_a   1.000
_cell.length_b   1.000
_cell.length_c   1.000
_cell.angle_alpha   90.00
_cell.angle_beta   90.00
_cell.angle_gamma   90.00
#
_symmetry.space_group_name_H-M   'P 1'
#
loop_
_entity.id
_entity.type
_entity.pdbx_description
1 polymer ?
#
loop_
_entity_poly.entity_id
_entity_poly.type
_entity_poly.pdbx_seq_one_letter_code
_entity_poly.pdbx_strand_id
1 'polypeptide(L)'
;MTTATSPILLKWDPKSLEIRTLTVERLLEPLVTQVTTLVNTSNKGPSSKKKGRSKKAHVLALSVEQATQNFLEKGEQIAKNSHDLKEELILAVEDVRKQGDSMRVASQEFADDPCSSVKRGTMVRAARALLSAVTRLLILADMADVMRLLAHLKIVEEALEAVKNATNEQDLANRFKEFGKEMVKLNYVAARRQQELKDPQCRDEMAAARGALKKNATMLYTASQAFLRHPDVAATRANRDYVFKQVQEAIGGISSAAQATSPGDEKHGHAGIGELAAALNEFDNKIILDPLTFSEARFRPSLEERLESIISGAALMADSSCTRDDRRERIVAECNAVRQALQDLLSEYMNNTGRKEKGDPLNSAIDKMTKKTRDLRRQLRKAVMDHISDSFLETNVPLLVLIEAAKSGNEKEVKEYAQVFREHANKLVEVANLACSISNNEEGVKLVRMAATQIDSLCPQVINAALTLAARPQSKVAQDNMDVFKDQWEKQVRILTEAVDDITSVDDFLSVSENHILEDVNKCVIALQEGDVDTLDRTAGAIRGRAARVVHIINAEMENYEPGVYTERVLESIKLLSETVMPRFAEQVEVAIEALSTNPPQTFEENEFIDASRLVYDGVRDIRKAVLMIRTPEELEDDSDFEQEDYDARSRTSVQTEDDQLIAGQSARAIMAQLPQEEKAKIAEQVESFRQEKCKLDAEVAKWDDNGNDIIVLAKQMCMIMMEMTDFTRGKGPLKNSSDVINAAKKIAEAGSRMDKLARAVADQCPDSACKQDLLAYLQRIALYCHQLNICSKVKAEVQNLGGELIVSGLDSATSLIQAAKNLMNAVVLTVKASYVASTKYAKVYGAAAVNSPVVSWRMKAPEKKPLVKREKPEECQTRVRRGSQKKHISPVQALSEFKAMDSF
;
A
#
# COMPACT_ATOMS: atom_id res chain seq x y z
N MET A 1 -31.89 13.23 -22.03
CA MET A 1 -31.23 14.14 -21.07
C MET A 1 -29.84 14.43 -21.61
N THR A 2 -29.57 15.69 -21.98
CA THR A 2 -28.30 16.15 -22.52
C THR A 2 -27.23 16.06 -21.42
N THR A 3 -26.35 15.06 -21.49
CA THR A 3 -25.12 15.03 -20.70
C THR A 3 -24.23 16.16 -21.21
N ALA A 4 -24.28 17.32 -20.54
CA ALA A 4 -23.35 18.40 -20.76
C ALA A 4 -21.95 17.90 -20.39
N THR A 5 -21.16 17.53 -21.40
CA THR A 5 -19.71 17.40 -21.26
C THR A 5 -19.20 18.75 -20.75
N SER A 6 -18.65 18.75 -19.54
CA SER A 6 -18.00 19.95 -19.00
C SER A 6 -16.85 20.30 -19.95
N PRO A 7 -16.78 21.53 -20.49
CA PRO A 7 -15.73 21.88 -21.43
C PRO A 7 -14.36 21.63 -20.80
N ILE A 8 -13.46 20.99 -21.54
CA ILE A 8 -12.06 20.80 -21.14
C ILE A 8 -11.44 22.20 -21.03
N LEU A 9 -11.43 22.72 -19.81
CA LEU A 9 -10.91 24.03 -19.46
C LEU A 9 -9.71 23.85 -18.54
N LEU A 10 -8.70 24.71 -18.72
CA LEU A 10 -7.58 24.80 -17.82
C LEU A 10 -8.07 25.24 -16.43
N LYS A 11 -7.84 24.42 -15.40
CA LYS A 11 -8.18 24.70 -14.00
C LYS A 11 -6.99 25.18 -13.16
N TRP A 12 -5.83 25.38 -13.78
CA TRP A 12 -4.60 25.78 -13.11
C TRP A 12 -4.56 27.31 -12.90
N ASP A 13 -4.39 27.76 -11.65
CA ASP A 13 -4.10 29.16 -11.36
C ASP A 13 -2.63 29.51 -11.67
N PRO A 14 -2.35 30.39 -12.65
CA PRO A 14 -0.98 30.81 -13.01
C PRO A 14 -0.26 31.62 -11.92
N LYS A 15 -0.97 32.06 -10.86
CA LYS A 15 -0.38 32.73 -9.69
C LYS A 15 0.09 31.74 -8.62
N SER A 16 -0.33 30.48 -8.69
CA SER A 16 0.17 29.44 -7.81
C SER A 16 1.61 29.07 -8.19
N LEU A 17 2.56 29.24 -7.26
CA LEU A 17 3.97 28.84 -7.47
C LEU A 17 4.17 27.33 -7.20
N GLU A 18 3.16 26.52 -7.49
CA GLU A 18 3.18 25.09 -7.21
C GLU A 18 3.97 24.34 -8.29
N ILE A 19 5.01 23.61 -7.87
CA ILE A 19 5.85 22.83 -8.78
C ILE A 19 5.25 21.44 -8.93
N ARG A 20 4.68 21.17 -10.10
CA ARG A 20 3.95 19.93 -10.41
C ARG A 20 4.78 18.91 -11.21
N THR A 21 5.97 19.30 -11.70
CA THR A 21 6.84 18.43 -12.49
C THR A 21 8.22 18.20 -11.92
N LEU A 22 8.70 16.97 -12.07
CA LEU A 22 10.03 16.51 -11.64
C LEU A 22 11.15 17.30 -12.33
N THR A 23 10.97 17.68 -13.58
CA THR A 23 11.97 18.46 -14.34
C THR A 23 12.13 19.86 -13.75
N VAL A 24 11.03 20.56 -13.49
CA VAL A 24 11.05 21.89 -12.88
C VAL A 24 11.65 21.82 -11.48
N GLU A 25 11.29 20.81 -10.67
CA GLU A 25 11.87 20.59 -9.35
C GLU A 25 13.39 20.37 -9.41
N ARG A 26 13.86 19.47 -10.29
CA ARG A 26 15.29 19.19 -10.46
C ARG A 26 16.10 20.41 -10.89
N LEU A 27 15.52 21.29 -11.71
CA LEU A 27 16.17 22.53 -12.15
C LEU A 27 16.22 23.58 -11.04
N LEU A 28 15.17 23.66 -10.21
CA LEU A 28 15.06 24.66 -9.14
C LEU A 28 15.77 24.25 -7.84
N GLU A 29 15.79 22.98 -7.47
CA GLU A 29 16.40 22.45 -6.25
C GLU A 29 17.83 22.98 -5.97
N PRO A 30 18.79 22.91 -6.93
CA PRO A 30 20.14 23.44 -6.70
C PRO A 30 20.15 24.96 -6.53
N LEU A 31 19.29 25.69 -7.25
CA LEU A 31 19.20 27.16 -7.18
C LEU A 31 18.60 27.60 -5.84
N VAL A 32 17.51 26.98 -5.41
CA VAL A 32 16.87 27.22 -4.11
C VAL A 32 17.85 26.94 -2.97
N THR A 33 18.56 25.81 -3.01
CA THR A 33 19.54 25.43 -1.99
C THR A 33 20.66 26.46 -1.86
N GLN A 34 21.18 26.96 -2.98
CA GLN A 34 22.24 27.96 -2.99
C GLN A 34 21.78 29.33 -2.52
N VAL A 35 20.63 29.81 -3.00
CA VAL A 35 20.05 31.10 -2.55
C VAL A 35 19.73 31.03 -1.06
N THR A 36 19.17 29.92 -0.57
CA THR A 36 18.86 29.69 0.85
C THR A 36 20.13 29.67 1.71
N THR A 37 21.21 29.06 1.22
CA THR A 37 22.51 29.05 1.89
C THR A 37 23.12 30.46 1.95
N LEU A 38 23.04 31.21 0.85
CA LEU A 38 23.50 32.61 0.76
C LEU A 38 22.75 33.53 1.75
N VAL A 39 21.44 33.34 1.87
CA VAL A 39 20.57 34.04 2.82
C VAL A 39 20.88 33.68 4.27
N ASN A 40 20.96 32.39 4.59
CA ASN A 40 21.17 31.96 5.97
C ASN A 40 22.58 32.30 6.48
N THR A 41 23.52 32.51 5.57
CA THR A 41 24.87 33.01 5.88
C THR A 41 24.99 34.53 5.87
N SER A 42 24.01 35.29 5.38
CA SER A 42 24.07 36.77 5.39
C SER A 42 23.89 37.35 6.79
N ASN A 43 23.20 36.63 7.68
CA ASN A 43 22.91 37.07 9.05
C ASN A 43 24.05 36.82 10.06
N LYS A 44 25.18 36.22 9.65
CA LYS A 44 26.24 35.76 10.57
C LYS A 44 27.57 36.55 10.53
N GLY A 45 27.61 37.70 9.86
CA GLY A 45 28.84 38.50 9.74
C GLY A 45 29.98 37.80 8.97
N PRO A 46 31.10 38.48 8.69
CA PRO A 46 32.25 37.88 8.02
C PRO A 46 32.95 36.85 8.92
N SER A 47 33.24 35.66 8.37
CA SER A 47 33.93 34.58 9.08
C SER A 47 35.40 34.95 9.35
N SER A 48 35.85 34.83 10.60
CA SER A 48 37.24 35.06 11.04
C SER A 48 38.25 33.97 10.66
N LYS A 49 37.86 32.95 9.87
CA LYS A 49 38.73 31.81 9.49
C LYS A 49 39.21 31.89 8.03
N LYS A 50 40.42 31.37 7.77
CA LYS A 50 41.11 31.37 6.46
C LYS A 50 40.21 30.88 5.31
N LYS A 51 40.17 31.67 4.23
CA LYS A 51 39.40 31.42 3.00
C LYS A 51 39.98 30.19 2.27
N GLY A 52 39.12 29.24 1.88
CA GLY A 52 39.48 28.16 0.96
C GLY A 52 39.73 28.68 -0.46
N ARG A 53 40.35 27.86 -1.32
CA ARG A 53 40.58 28.18 -2.74
C ARG A 53 39.26 28.11 -3.54
N SER A 54 38.44 29.16 -3.43
CA SER A 54 37.30 29.38 -4.34
C SER A 54 37.80 29.85 -5.72
N LYS A 55 37.03 29.58 -6.79
CA LYS A 55 37.25 30.24 -8.10
C LYS A 55 37.23 31.77 -7.90
N LYS A 56 37.95 32.52 -8.75
CA LYS A 56 37.95 33.99 -8.71
C LYS A 56 36.51 34.51 -8.80
N ALA A 57 36.14 35.50 -7.99
CA ALA A 57 34.75 35.99 -7.89
C ALA A 57 34.19 36.44 -9.25
N HIS A 58 35.00 37.15 -10.05
CA HIS A 58 34.61 37.54 -11.43
C HIS A 58 34.33 36.36 -12.35
N VAL A 59 35.03 35.22 -12.19
CA VAL A 59 34.76 34.01 -12.99
C VAL A 59 33.40 33.41 -12.63
N LEU A 60 32.98 33.50 -11.36
CA LEU A 60 31.67 33.05 -10.92
C LEU A 60 30.56 34.01 -11.39
N ALA A 61 30.78 35.33 -11.33
CA ALA A 61 29.84 36.33 -11.84
C ALA A 61 29.58 36.15 -13.35
N LEU A 62 30.66 36.00 -14.14
CA LEU A 62 30.56 35.71 -15.58
C LEU A 62 29.85 34.38 -15.87
N SER A 63 30.06 33.37 -15.03
CA SER A 63 29.37 32.08 -15.17
C SER A 63 27.85 32.21 -14.94
N VAL A 64 27.43 33.05 -13.99
CA VAL A 64 26.00 33.32 -13.74
C VAL A 64 25.40 34.13 -14.90
N GLU A 65 26.13 35.11 -15.42
CA GLU A 65 25.71 35.89 -16.60
C GLU A 65 25.50 34.99 -17.82
N GLN A 66 26.48 34.17 -18.17
CA GLN A 66 26.38 33.23 -19.30
C GLN A 66 25.25 32.21 -19.13
N ALA A 67 25.08 31.70 -17.90
CA ALA A 67 23.99 30.78 -17.58
C ALA A 67 22.60 31.41 -17.72
N THR A 68 22.47 32.68 -17.30
CA THR A 68 21.21 33.44 -17.42
C THR A 68 20.91 33.75 -18.89
N GLN A 69 21.93 34.10 -19.68
CA GLN A 69 21.78 34.35 -21.12
C GLN A 69 21.34 33.08 -21.88
N ASN A 70 21.99 31.95 -21.62
CA ASN A 70 21.60 30.66 -22.20
C ASN A 70 20.17 30.25 -21.82
N PHE A 71 19.70 30.62 -20.62
CA PHE A 71 18.34 30.36 -20.17
C PHE A 71 17.33 31.27 -20.89
N LEU A 72 17.66 32.56 -21.08
CA LEU A 72 16.85 33.51 -21.81
C LEU A 72 16.64 33.11 -23.28
N GLU A 73 17.71 32.72 -23.98
CA GLU A 73 17.62 32.28 -25.39
C GLU A 73 16.60 31.14 -25.56
N LYS A 74 16.58 30.22 -24.60
CA LYS A 74 15.69 29.06 -24.64
C LYS A 74 14.27 29.41 -24.18
N GLY A 75 14.14 30.30 -23.20
CA GLY A 75 12.85 30.89 -22.81
C GLY A 75 12.20 31.64 -23.97
N GLU A 76 12.97 32.43 -24.74
CA GLU A 76 12.51 33.12 -25.95
C GLU A 76 12.05 32.13 -27.03
N GLN A 77 12.78 31.03 -27.21
CA GLN A 77 12.39 29.99 -28.17
C GLN A 77 11.07 29.31 -27.79
N ILE A 78 10.88 29.01 -26.50
CA ILE A 78 9.62 28.45 -25.98
C ILE A 78 8.48 29.45 -26.16
N ALA A 79 8.69 30.71 -25.80
CA ALA A 79 7.70 31.76 -25.95
C ALA A 79 7.30 31.95 -27.43
N LYS A 80 8.24 31.88 -28.37
CA LYS A 80 7.97 31.97 -29.82
C LYS A 80 7.11 30.81 -30.33
N ASN A 81 7.36 29.61 -29.82
CA ASN A 81 6.68 28.38 -30.25
C ASN A 81 5.31 28.18 -29.56
N SER A 82 5.07 28.85 -28.44
CA SER A 82 3.78 28.81 -27.73
C SER A 82 2.71 29.58 -28.49
N HIS A 83 1.52 29.00 -28.61
CA HIS A 83 0.36 29.61 -29.28
C HIS A 83 -0.61 30.23 -28.27
N ASP A 84 -0.83 29.59 -27.12
CA ASP A 84 -1.87 30.01 -26.17
C ASP A 84 -1.37 30.95 -25.06
N LEU A 85 -0.13 30.78 -24.58
CA LEU A 85 0.48 31.58 -23.49
C LEU A 85 1.64 32.46 -23.96
N LYS A 86 1.61 32.83 -25.23
CA LYS A 86 2.72 33.54 -25.88
C LYS A 86 3.03 34.86 -25.17
N GLU A 87 2.02 35.66 -24.89
CA GLU A 87 2.20 36.97 -24.25
C GLU A 87 2.71 36.85 -22.82
N GLU A 88 2.16 35.95 -21.99
CA GLU A 88 2.66 35.78 -20.62
C GLU A 88 4.07 35.20 -20.57
N LEU A 89 4.42 34.28 -21.48
CA LEU A 89 5.78 33.76 -21.60
C LEU A 89 6.76 34.84 -22.04
N ILE A 90 6.41 35.70 -22.99
CA ILE A 90 7.25 36.85 -23.40
C ILE A 90 7.48 37.77 -22.19
N LEU A 91 6.43 38.13 -21.45
CA LEU A 91 6.55 38.97 -20.26
C LEU A 91 7.39 38.32 -19.16
N ALA A 92 7.27 37.01 -18.96
CA ALA A 92 8.08 36.27 -17.99
C ALA A 92 9.56 36.22 -18.41
N VAL A 93 9.86 36.04 -19.70
CA VAL A 93 11.21 36.12 -20.25
C VAL A 93 11.79 37.53 -20.07
N GLU A 94 11.00 38.58 -20.30
CA GLU A 94 11.43 39.97 -20.06
C GLU A 94 11.73 40.24 -18.59
N ASP A 95 10.94 39.72 -17.65
CA ASP A 95 11.21 39.84 -16.23
C ASP A 95 12.49 39.08 -15.85
N VAL A 96 12.70 37.86 -16.35
CA VAL A 96 13.96 37.12 -16.16
C VAL A 96 15.15 37.92 -16.70
N ARG A 97 15.00 38.60 -17.85
CA ARG A 97 16.06 39.45 -18.42
C ARG A 97 16.40 40.61 -17.49
N LYS A 98 15.39 41.34 -17.02
CA LYS A 98 15.54 42.46 -16.08
C LYS A 98 16.17 42.03 -14.75
N GLN A 99 15.72 40.92 -14.17
CA GLN A 99 16.30 40.41 -12.92
C GLN A 99 17.70 39.84 -13.15
N GLY A 100 17.96 39.26 -14.33
CA GLY A 100 19.27 38.77 -14.76
C GLY A 100 20.31 39.88 -14.84
N ASP A 101 19.96 41.01 -15.46
CA ASP A 101 20.81 42.20 -15.52
C ASP A 101 21.11 42.77 -14.13
N SER A 102 20.09 42.82 -13.27
CA SER A 102 20.25 43.26 -11.88
C SER A 102 21.18 42.34 -11.09
N MET A 103 21.07 41.02 -11.30
CA MET A 103 21.95 40.03 -10.69
C MET A 103 23.39 40.14 -11.23
N ARG A 104 23.58 40.40 -12.52
CA ARG A 104 24.89 40.63 -13.13
C ARG A 104 25.60 41.81 -12.48
N VAL A 105 24.94 42.98 -12.44
CA VAL A 105 25.51 44.20 -11.85
C VAL A 105 25.86 43.98 -10.37
N ALA A 106 24.90 43.47 -9.59
CA ALA A 106 25.12 43.24 -8.16
C ALA A 106 26.20 42.17 -7.87
N SER A 107 26.35 41.16 -8.74
CA SER A 107 27.40 40.15 -8.64
C SER A 107 28.78 40.71 -8.98
N GLN A 108 28.87 41.59 -9.98
CA GLN A 108 30.11 42.24 -10.36
C GLN A 108 30.59 43.22 -9.28
N GLU A 109 29.71 44.08 -8.78
CA GLU A 109 30.02 45.02 -7.69
C GLU A 109 30.46 44.29 -6.41
N PHE A 110 29.83 43.16 -6.08
CA PHE A 110 30.24 42.31 -4.96
C PHE A 110 31.56 41.57 -5.24
N ALA A 111 31.83 41.18 -6.50
CA ALA A 111 33.10 40.58 -6.86
C ALA A 111 34.27 41.56 -6.72
N ASP A 112 34.06 42.84 -7.04
CA ASP A 112 35.01 43.93 -6.85
C ASP A 112 35.25 44.25 -5.36
N ASP A 113 34.25 44.03 -4.51
CA ASP A 113 34.30 44.32 -3.06
C ASP A 113 33.57 43.25 -2.22
N PRO A 114 34.19 42.07 -2.03
CA PRO A 114 33.54 40.91 -1.39
C PRO A 114 33.41 41.03 0.12
N CYS A 115 33.99 42.07 0.73
CA CYS A 115 33.92 42.33 2.16
C CYS A 115 32.75 43.26 2.53
N SER A 116 32.14 43.94 1.55
CA SER A 116 31.00 44.82 1.79
C SER A 116 29.72 44.03 2.10
N SER A 117 29.19 44.24 3.30
CA SER A 117 27.91 43.67 3.75
C SER A 117 26.72 44.18 2.93
N VAL A 118 26.76 45.45 2.53
CA VAL A 118 25.70 46.11 1.73
C VAL A 118 25.65 45.52 0.33
N LYS A 119 26.80 45.43 -0.36
CA LYS A 119 26.87 44.84 -1.72
C LYS A 119 26.48 43.36 -1.72
N ARG A 120 26.90 42.62 -0.68
CA ARG A 120 26.43 41.24 -0.46
C ARG A 120 24.90 41.16 -0.31
N GLY A 121 24.31 42.05 0.49
CA GLY A 121 22.85 42.11 0.68
C GLY A 121 22.09 42.46 -0.60
N THR A 122 22.63 43.36 -1.42
CA THR A 122 22.08 43.70 -2.74
C THR A 122 22.15 42.51 -3.71
N MET A 123 23.28 41.80 -3.79
CA MET A 123 23.43 40.59 -4.59
C MET A 123 22.45 39.49 -4.15
N VAL A 124 22.26 39.27 -2.84
CA VAL A 124 21.30 38.27 -2.32
C VAL A 124 19.86 38.62 -2.69
N ARG A 125 19.47 39.90 -2.65
CA ARG A 125 18.14 40.35 -3.10
C ARG A 125 17.94 40.14 -4.60
N ALA A 126 18.94 40.47 -5.42
CA ALA A 126 18.91 40.23 -6.86
C ALA A 126 18.81 38.73 -7.19
N ALA A 127 19.55 37.87 -6.47
CA ALA A 127 19.48 36.42 -6.63
C ALA A 127 18.09 35.84 -6.30
N ARG A 128 17.42 36.35 -5.24
CA ARG A 128 16.04 35.94 -4.91
C ARG A 128 15.04 36.37 -5.98
N ALA A 129 15.16 37.61 -6.47
CA ALA A 129 14.28 38.12 -7.52
C ALA A 129 14.45 37.32 -8.82
N LEU A 130 15.70 37.01 -9.20
CA LEU A 130 16.00 36.15 -10.34
C LEU A 130 15.43 34.73 -10.16
N LEU A 131 15.59 34.11 -8.99
CA LEU A 131 15.00 32.80 -8.70
C LEU A 131 13.48 32.82 -8.84
N SER A 132 12.82 33.87 -8.35
CA SER A 132 11.36 34.02 -8.50
C SER A 132 10.95 34.16 -9.96
N ALA A 133 11.65 34.97 -10.76
CA ALA A 133 11.37 35.16 -12.18
C ALA A 133 11.59 33.86 -12.98
N VAL A 134 12.70 33.15 -12.72
CA VAL A 134 13.01 31.85 -13.34
C VAL A 134 11.96 30.81 -12.99
N THR A 135 11.55 30.73 -11.72
CA THR A 135 10.50 29.80 -11.26
C THR A 135 9.19 30.09 -11.99
N ARG A 136 8.79 31.36 -12.11
CA ARG A 136 7.58 31.75 -12.82
C ARG A 136 7.62 31.38 -14.30
N LEU A 137 8.76 31.61 -14.98
CA LEU A 137 8.91 31.23 -16.39
C LEU A 137 8.79 29.71 -16.59
N LEU A 138 9.41 28.91 -15.72
CA LEU A 138 9.34 27.45 -15.79
C LEU A 138 7.92 26.91 -15.54
N ILE A 139 7.17 27.52 -14.61
CA ILE A 139 5.77 27.15 -14.36
C ILE A 139 4.88 27.51 -15.56
N LEU A 140 5.07 28.69 -16.16
CA LEU A 140 4.32 29.07 -17.36
C LEU A 140 4.65 28.18 -18.56
N ALA A 141 5.90 27.75 -18.70
CA ALA A 141 6.29 26.79 -19.74
C ALA A 141 5.61 25.42 -19.52
N ASP A 142 5.57 24.92 -18.28
CA ASP A 142 4.84 23.70 -17.92
C ASP A 142 3.33 23.83 -18.23
N MET A 143 2.75 24.99 -17.91
CA MET A 143 1.34 25.28 -18.19
C MET A 143 1.05 25.28 -19.70
N ALA A 144 1.97 25.78 -20.53
CA ALA A 144 1.85 25.73 -21.99
C ALA A 144 1.85 24.28 -22.52
N ASP A 145 2.70 23.41 -21.95
CA ASP A 145 2.70 21.99 -22.29
C ASP A 145 1.41 21.28 -21.88
N VAL A 146 0.84 21.62 -20.71
CA VAL A 146 -0.48 21.12 -20.29
C VAL A 146 -1.58 21.61 -21.24
N MET A 147 -1.60 22.89 -21.62
CA MET A 147 -2.60 23.42 -22.57
C MET A 147 -2.52 22.73 -23.93
N ARG A 148 -1.30 22.45 -24.42
CA ARG A 148 -1.11 21.68 -25.65
C ARG A 148 -1.67 20.26 -25.54
N LEU A 149 -1.48 19.60 -24.39
CA LEU A 149 -2.08 18.29 -24.11
C LEU A 149 -3.63 18.38 -24.09
N LEU A 150 -4.19 19.41 -23.46
CA LEU A 150 -5.64 19.65 -23.45
C LEU A 150 -6.20 19.91 -24.86
N ALA A 151 -5.45 20.60 -25.72
CA ALA A 151 -5.83 20.80 -27.12
C ALA A 151 -5.88 19.47 -27.89
N HIS A 152 -4.89 18.58 -27.71
CA HIS A 152 -4.93 17.23 -28.27
C HIS A 152 -6.11 16.41 -27.75
N LEU A 153 -6.45 16.52 -26.45
CA LEU A 153 -7.63 15.87 -25.88
C LEU A 153 -8.92 16.32 -26.56
N LYS A 154 -9.07 17.63 -26.81
CA LYS A 154 -10.24 18.17 -27.50
C LYS A 154 -10.36 17.64 -28.93
N ILE A 155 -9.25 17.56 -29.67
CA ILE A 155 -9.23 16.98 -31.03
C ILE A 155 -9.68 15.50 -31.00
N VAL A 156 -9.20 14.72 -30.03
CA VAL A 156 -9.62 13.33 -29.86
C VAL A 156 -11.09 13.21 -29.48
N GLU A 157 -11.61 14.12 -28.64
CA GLU A 157 -13.03 14.17 -28.25
C GLU A 157 -13.93 14.49 -29.46
N GLU A 158 -13.53 15.45 -30.31
CA GLU A 158 -14.23 15.77 -31.56
C GLU A 158 -14.20 14.59 -32.55
N ALA A 159 -13.05 13.93 -32.70
CA ALA A 159 -12.92 12.73 -33.53
C ALA A 159 -13.75 11.56 -33.00
N LEU A 160 -13.85 11.40 -31.69
CA LEU A 160 -14.69 10.40 -31.03
C LEU A 160 -16.17 10.65 -31.33
N GLU A 161 -16.65 11.89 -31.17
CA GLU A 161 -18.03 12.25 -31.51
C GLU A 161 -18.31 12.05 -33.01
N ALA A 162 -17.32 12.28 -33.87
CA ALA A 162 -17.43 11.95 -35.28
C ALA A 162 -17.62 10.44 -35.50
N VAL A 163 -16.88 9.57 -34.80
CA VAL A 163 -17.07 8.10 -34.87
C VAL A 163 -18.49 7.68 -34.48
N LYS A 164 -19.04 8.25 -33.40
CA LYS A 164 -20.41 7.96 -32.95
C LYS A 164 -21.48 8.37 -33.96
N ASN A 165 -21.24 9.46 -34.68
CA ASN A 165 -22.14 10.01 -35.69
C ASN A 165 -21.88 9.45 -37.10
N ALA A 166 -21.11 8.37 -37.23
CA ALA A 166 -20.96 7.65 -38.49
C ALA A 166 -22.33 7.12 -38.96
N THR A 167 -22.58 7.17 -40.26
CA THR A 167 -23.89 6.81 -40.83
C THR A 167 -23.92 5.45 -41.52
N ASN A 168 -22.74 4.91 -41.85
CA ASN A 168 -22.56 3.62 -42.52
C ASN A 168 -21.16 3.06 -42.21
N GLU A 169 -20.91 1.79 -42.54
CA GLU A 169 -19.66 1.10 -42.17
C GLU A 169 -18.42 1.69 -42.83
N GLN A 170 -18.52 2.18 -44.06
CA GLN A 170 -17.39 2.81 -44.75
C GLN A 170 -17.02 4.15 -44.10
N ASP A 171 -18.03 4.95 -43.75
CA ASP A 171 -17.86 6.20 -42.99
C ASP A 171 -17.26 5.91 -41.60
N LEU A 172 -17.75 4.87 -40.90
CA LEU A 172 -17.20 4.43 -39.63
C LEU A 172 -15.71 4.06 -39.75
N ALA A 173 -15.34 3.25 -40.74
CA ALA A 173 -13.94 2.86 -40.97
C ALA A 173 -13.04 4.08 -41.22
N ASN A 174 -13.51 5.05 -42.01
CA ASN A 174 -12.77 6.27 -42.30
C ASN A 174 -12.59 7.16 -41.05
N ARG A 175 -13.68 7.39 -40.29
CA ARG A 175 -13.64 8.20 -39.07
C ARG A 175 -12.83 7.54 -37.95
N PHE A 176 -12.95 6.22 -37.82
CA PHE A 176 -12.18 5.46 -36.83
C PHE A 176 -10.68 5.45 -37.15
N LYS A 177 -10.32 5.41 -38.45
CA LYS A 177 -8.93 5.57 -38.88
C LYS A 177 -8.36 6.93 -38.47
N GLU A 178 -9.15 8.00 -38.58
CA GLU A 178 -8.73 9.34 -38.15
C GLU A 178 -8.63 9.45 -36.62
N PHE A 179 -9.64 8.96 -35.90
CA PHE A 179 -9.63 8.85 -34.44
C PHE A 179 -8.39 8.10 -33.94
N GLY A 180 -8.03 6.97 -34.58
CA GLY A 180 -6.83 6.21 -34.26
C GLY A 180 -5.53 7.00 -34.42
N LYS A 181 -5.41 7.86 -35.45
CA LYS A 181 -4.23 8.72 -35.61
C LYS A 181 -4.11 9.76 -34.49
N GLU A 182 -5.22 10.41 -34.16
CA GLU A 182 -5.24 11.43 -33.09
C GLU A 182 -5.01 10.81 -31.71
N MET A 183 -5.52 9.59 -31.47
CA MET A 183 -5.21 8.81 -30.27
C MET A 183 -3.72 8.52 -30.11
N VAL A 184 -3.00 8.18 -31.19
CA VAL A 184 -1.55 7.92 -31.13
C VAL A 184 -0.79 9.18 -30.74
N LYS A 185 -1.16 10.34 -31.30
CA LYS A 185 -0.57 11.64 -30.94
C LYS A 185 -0.84 11.99 -29.47
N LEU A 186 -2.10 11.86 -29.03
CA LEU A 186 -2.48 12.10 -27.63
C LEU A 186 -1.70 11.19 -26.69
N ASN A 187 -1.60 9.89 -27.00
CA ASN A 187 -0.90 8.93 -26.17
C ASN A 187 0.59 9.29 -26.00
N TYR A 188 1.25 9.82 -27.04
CA TYR A 188 2.63 10.28 -26.96
C TYR A 188 2.79 11.46 -25.99
N VAL A 189 1.95 12.49 -26.10
CA VAL A 189 2.02 13.67 -25.23
C VAL A 189 1.63 13.32 -23.79
N ALA A 190 0.60 12.49 -23.61
CA ALA A 190 0.17 12.01 -22.29
C ALA A 190 1.24 11.14 -21.62
N ALA A 191 1.97 10.30 -22.38
CA ALA A 191 3.08 9.50 -21.85
C ALA A 191 4.22 10.36 -21.32
N ARG A 192 4.57 11.43 -22.04
CA ARG A 192 5.59 12.39 -21.60
C ARG A 192 5.14 13.08 -20.32
N ARG A 193 3.90 13.57 -20.26
CA ARG A 193 3.35 14.17 -19.04
C ARG A 193 3.38 13.21 -17.86
N GLN A 194 2.99 11.94 -18.06
CA GLN A 194 3.04 10.90 -17.03
C GLN A 194 4.45 10.72 -16.43
N GLN A 195 5.51 10.85 -17.22
CA GLN A 195 6.88 10.73 -16.71
C GLN A 195 7.33 11.97 -15.93
N GLU A 196 6.73 13.12 -16.22
CA GLU A 196 7.09 14.40 -15.63
C GLU A 196 6.30 14.74 -14.37
N LEU A 197 5.08 14.23 -14.23
CA LEU A 197 4.23 14.44 -13.05
C LEU A 197 4.98 14.05 -11.77
N LYS A 198 4.95 14.93 -10.78
CA LYS A 198 5.63 14.71 -9.49
C LYS A 198 4.86 13.75 -8.59
N ASP A 199 3.55 13.90 -8.53
CA ASP A 199 2.67 13.08 -7.71
C ASP A 199 2.55 11.65 -8.28
N PRO A 200 2.99 10.60 -7.57
CA PRO A 200 2.84 9.21 -8.00
C PRO A 200 1.39 8.84 -8.32
N GLN A 201 0.42 9.33 -7.55
CA GLN A 201 -0.99 9.01 -7.78
C GLN A 201 -1.46 9.57 -9.14
N CYS A 202 -1.18 10.83 -9.43
CA CYS A 202 -1.48 11.40 -10.75
C CYS A 202 -0.79 10.66 -11.90
N ARG A 203 0.41 10.08 -11.67
CA ARG A 203 1.11 9.27 -12.68
C ARG A 203 0.39 7.96 -12.95
N ASP A 204 -0.11 7.31 -11.91
CA ASP A 204 -0.82 6.04 -12.02
C ASP A 204 -2.22 6.25 -12.60
N GLU A 205 -2.93 7.31 -12.20
CA GLU A 205 -4.20 7.74 -12.80
C GLU A 205 -4.04 8.03 -14.30
N MET A 206 -2.97 8.73 -14.69
CA MET A 206 -2.63 8.96 -16.10
C MET A 206 -2.36 7.64 -16.84
N ALA A 207 -1.62 6.71 -16.22
CA ALA A 207 -1.33 5.41 -16.80
C ALA A 207 -2.62 4.61 -17.04
N ALA A 208 -3.49 4.55 -16.03
CA ALA A 208 -4.76 3.84 -16.05
C ALA A 208 -5.70 4.43 -17.11
N ALA A 209 -5.84 5.75 -17.16
CA ALA A 209 -6.69 6.43 -18.14
C ALA A 209 -6.20 6.21 -19.59
N ARG A 210 -4.88 6.25 -19.81
CA ARG A 210 -4.28 5.90 -21.12
C ARG A 210 -4.52 4.44 -21.49
N GLY A 211 -4.39 3.53 -20.53
CA GLY A 211 -4.68 2.10 -20.70
C GLY A 211 -6.14 1.86 -21.08
N ALA A 212 -7.09 2.48 -20.34
CA ALA A 212 -8.52 2.41 -20.60
C ALA A 212 -8.88 2.95 -21.99
N LEU A 213 -8.31 4.08 -22.39
CA LEU A 213 -8.52 4.66 -23.73
C LEU A 213 -8.11 3.67 -24.84
N LYS A 214 -6.94 3.03 -24.70
CA LYS A 214 -6.47 2.03 -25.68
C LYS A 214 -7.34 0.78 -25.70
N LYS A 215 -7.73 0.28 -24.52
CA LYS A 215 -8.57 -0.91 -24.33
C LYS A 215 -9.96 -0.73 -24.97
N ASN A 216 -10.59 0.41 -24.73
CA ASN A 216 -11.96 0.69 -25.19
C ASN A 216 -12.04 1.01 -26.69
N ALA A 217 -10.93 1.35 -27.35
CA ALA A 217 -10.93 1.68 -28.77
C ALA A 217 -11.38 0.51 -29.65
N THR A 218 -10.92 -0.72 -29.39
CA THR A 218 -11.34 -1.90 -30.16
C THR A 218 -12.83 -2.20 -29.98
N MET A 219 -13.31 -2.14 -28.73
CA MET A 219 -14.74 -2.31 -28.41
C MET A 219 -15.60 -1.24 -29.09
N LEU A 220 -15.09 -0.01 -29.22
CA LEU A 220 -15.83 1.10 -29.82
C LEU A 220 -16.11 0.81 -31.30
N TYR A 221 -15.11 0.28 -32.02
CA TYR A 221 -15.26 -0.05 -33.42
C TYR A 221 -16.29 -1.17 -33.63
N THR A 222 -16.14 -2.30 -32.93
CA THR A 222 -17.03 -3.46 -33.10
C THR A 222 -18.46 -3.16 -32.67
N ALA A 223 -18.65 -2.45 -31.54
CA ALA A 223 -19.98 -2.07 -31.07
C ALA A 223 -20.66 -1.05 -32.01
N SER A 224 -19.90 -0.09 -32.55
CA SER A 224 -20.43 0.87 -33.53
C SER A 224 -20.78 0.18 -34.85
N GLN A 225 -19.96 -0.77 -35.31
CA GLN A 225 -20.22 -1.55 -36.51
C GLN A 225 -21.47 -2.43 -36.35
N ALA A 226 -21.61 -3.11 -35.21
CA ALA A 226 -22.79 -3.93 -34.88
C ALA A 226 -24.07 -3.08 -34.88
N PHE A 227 -24.03 -1.87 -34.32
CA PHE A 227 -25.15 -0.94 -34.34
C PHE A 227 -25.53 -0.47 -35.75
N LEU A 228 -24.55 -0.16 -36.61
CA LEU A 228 -24.81 0.28 -37.99
C LEU A 228 -25.38 -0.85 -38.85
N ARG A 229 -24.92 -2.08 -38.64
CA ARG A 229 -25.40 -3.25 -39.39
C ARG A 229 -26.78 -3.71 -38.94
N HIS A 230 -27.05 -3.68 -37.63
CA HIS A 230 -28.28 -4.18 -37.01
C HIS A 230 -28.92 -3.11 -36.10
N PRO A 231 -29.42 -2.00 -36.68
CA PRO A 231 -29.99 -0.88 -35.91
C PRO A 231 -31.35 -1.22 -35.27
N ASP A 232 -31.99 -2.30 -35.73
CA ASP A 232 -33.24 -2.85 -35.21
C ASP A 232 -33.08 -3.58 -33.87
N VAL A 233 -31.86 -4.03 -33.55
CA VAL A 233 -31.55 -4.71 -32.29
C VAL A 233 -31.20 -3.69 -31.22
N ALA A 234 -32.09 -3.44 -30.25
CA ALA A 234 -31.87 -2.43 -29.21
C ALA A 234 -30.57 -2.61 -28.40
N ALA A 235 -30.11 -3.86 -28.23
CA ALA A 235 -28.89 -4.19 -27.51
C ALA A 235 -27.61 -3.59 -28.13
N THR A 236 -27.56 -3.45 -29.47
CA THR A 236 -26.38 -2.89 -30.15
C THR A 236 -26.17 -1.41 -29.81
N ARG A 237 -27.27 -0.65 -29.67
CA ARG A 237 -27.24 0.75 -29.23
C ARG A 237 -26.68 0.86 -27.81
N ALA A 238 -27.17 0.02 -26.90
CA ALA A 238 -26.73 0.03 -25.51
C ALA A 238 -25.22 -0.28 -25.37
N ASN A 239 -24.71 -1.27 -26.11
CA ASN A 239 -23.27 -1.56 -26.18
C ASN A 239 -22.46 -0.37 -26.68
N ARG A 240 -22.86 0.21 -27.82
CA ARG A 240 -22.14 1.34 -28.43
C ARG A 240 -22.09 2.54 -27.48
N ASP A 241 -23.23 2.90 -26.91
CA ASP A 241 -23.35 4.09 -26.06
C ASP A 241 -22.57 3.90 -24.73
N TYR A 242 -22.52 2.67 -24.20
CA TYR A 242 -21.66 2.33 -23.06
C TYR A 242 -20.18 2.53 -23.39
N VAL A 243 -19.69 1.93 -24.48
CA VAL A 243 -18.26 2.02 -24.83
C VAL A 243 -17.88 3.46 -25.14
N PHE A 244 -18.76 4.22 -25.80
CA PHE A 244 -18.57 5.64 -26.03
C PHE A 244 -18.36 6.42 -24.72
N LYS A 245 -19.22 6.18 -23.72
CA LYS A 245 -19.09 6.79 -22.39
C LYS A 245 -17.77 6.40 -21.72
N GLN A 246 -17.37 5.13 -21.82
CA GLN A 246 -16.09 4.65 -21.25
C GLN A 246 -14.86 5.31 -21.91
N VAL A 247 -14.90 5.56 -23.23
CA VAL A 247 -13.84 6.31 -23.91
C VAL A 247 -13.83 7.77 -23.47
N GLN A 248 -15.00 8.41 -23.30
CA GLN A 248 -15.10 9.78 -22.78
C GLN A 248 -14.56 9.90 -21.35
N GLU A 249 -14.88 8.95 -20.47
CA GLU A 249 -14.36 8.90 -19.10
C GLU A 249 -12.83 8.77 -19.09
N ALA A 250 -12.26 7.94 -19.97
CA ALA A 250 -10.81 7.82 -20.11
C ALA A 250 -10.15 9.14 -20.59
N ILE A 251 -10.75 9.84 -21.54
CA ILE A 251 -10.31 11.19 -21.98
C ILE A 251 -10.38 12.19 -20.81
N GLY A 252 -11.48 12.17 -20.04
CA GLY A 252 -11.65 13.00 -18.84
C GLY A 252 -10.62 12.69 -17.74
N GLY A 253 -10.26 11.41 -17.57
CA GLY A 253 -9.21 10.95 -16.65
C GLY A 253 -7.83 11.49 -17.05
N ILE A 254 -7.46 11.39 -18.33
CA ILE A 254 -6.21 11.97 -18.86
C ILE A 254 -6.19 13.48 -18.61
N SER A 255 -7.31 14.18 -18.87
CA SER A 255 -7.43 15.63 -18.63
C SER A 255 -7.22 16.01 -17.17
N SER A 256 -7.82 15.25 -16.24
CA SER A 256 -7.74 15.51 -14.80
C SER A 256 -6.34 15.24 -14.25
N ALA A 257 -5.75 14.09 -14.60
CA ALA A 257 -4.40 13.71 -14.20
C ALA A 257 -3.33 14.64 -14.80
N ALA A 258 -3.50 15.08 -16.05
CA ALA A 258 -2.59 16.01 -16.73
C ALA A 258 -2.45 17.34 -15.97
N GLN A 259 -3.58 17.85 -15.49
CA GLN A 259 -3.66 19.12 -14.78
C GLN A 259 -3.22 18.99 -13.32
N ALA A 260 -3.01 17.77 -12.82
CA ALA A 260 -2.78 17.48 -11.40
C ALA A 260 -3.76 18.23 -10.49
N THR A 261 -5.01 18.41 -10.98
CA THR A 261 -6.10 18.74 -10.08
C THR A 261 -6.31 17.46 -9.29
N SER A 262 -5.64 17.33 -8.15
CA SER A 262 -6.00 16.31 -7.18
C SER A 262 -7.51 16.37 -7.08
N PRO A 263 -8.25 15.27 -7.35
CA PRO A 263 -9.53 15.16 -6.73
C PRO A 263 -9.22 15.42 -5.25
N GLY A 264 -9.71 16.52 -4.67
CA GLY A 264 -9.70 16.60 -3.21
C GLY A 264 -10.26 15.26 -2.72
N ASP A 265 -9.68 14.71 -1.65
CA ASP A 265 -9.96 13.41 -1.06
C ASP A 265 -11.47 13.09 -0.83
N GLU A 266 -12.38 14.00 -1.19
CA GLU A 266 -13.82 13.95 -1.05
C GLU A 266 -14.58 13.24 -2.20
N LYS A 267 -13.98 12.96 -3.38
CA LYS A 267 -14.75 12.37 -4.51
C LYS A 267 -14.77 10.84 -4.61
N HIS A 268 -13.85 10.15 -3.95
CA HIS A 268 -13.93 8.69 -3.82
C HIS A 268 -14.35 8.41 -2.39
N GLY A 269 -15.67 8.47 -2.14
CA GLY A 269 -16.23 7.91 -0.93
C GLY A 269 -15.68 6.50 -0.75
N HIS A 270 -15.25 6.17 0.47
CA HIS A 270 -14.53 4.96 0.87
C HIS A 270 -12.98 5.00 0.74
N ALA A 271 -12.34 6.11 1.11
CA ALA A 271 -10.92 6.10 1.47
C ALA A 271 -10.77 5.56 2.90
N GLY A 272 -10.23 4.36 3.04
CA GLY A 272 -9.94 3.72 4.33
C GLY A 272 -9.92 2.19 4.24
N ILE A 273 -9.42 1.56 5.31
CA ILE A 273 -9.51 0.11 5.51
C ILE A 273 -10.97 -0.36 5.56
N GLY A 274 -11.21 -1.66 5.44
CA GLY A 274 -12.54 -2.25 5.49
C GLY A 274 -13.36 -1.80 6.70
N GLU A 275 -14.65 -1.55 6.51
CA GLU A 275 -15.53 -0.99 7.54
C GLU A 275 -15.58 -1.86 8.82
N LEU A 276 -15.65 -3.18 8.65
CA LEU A 276 -15.65 -4.13 9.76
C LEU A 276 -14.25 -4.26 10.39
N ALA A 277 -13.19 -4.21 9.58
CA ALA A 277 -11.81 -4.15 10.06
C ALA A 277 -11.56 -2.90 10.91
N ALA A 278 -12.00 -1.73 10.42
CA ALA A 278 -11.94 -0.46 11.14
C ALA A 278 -12.70 -0.51 12.46
N ALA A 279 -13.94 -1.03 12.45
CA ALA A 279 -14.75 -1.17 13.64
C ALA A 279 -14.09 -2.08 14.69
N LEU A 280 -13.58 -3.24 14.28
CA LEU A 280 -12.83 -4.17 15.16
C LEU A 280 -11.57 -3.51 15.73
N ASN A 281 -10.77 -2.82 14.90
CA ASN A 281 -9.55 -2.14 15.35
C ASN A 281 -9.87 -0.98 16.31
N GLU A 282 -10.91 -0.19 16.02
CA GLU A 282 -11.34 0.90 16.89
C GLU A 282 -11.84 0.36 18.24
N PHE A 283 -12.57 -0.75 18.21
CA PHE A 283 -13.05 -1.42 19.41
C PHE A 283 -11.90 -1.96 20.27
N ASP A 284 -10.94 -2.68 19.67
CA ASP A 284 -9.74 -3.18 20.36
C ASP A 284 -8.94 -2.05 21.05
N ASN A 285 -8.88 -0.86 20.44
CA ASN A 285 -8.24 0.30 21.04
C ASN A 285 -9.06 0.94 22.18
N LYS A 286 -10.39 0.85 22.12
CA LYS A 286 -11.31 1.52 23.07
C LYS A 286 -11.64 0.69 24.31
N ILE A 287 -11.40 -0.62 24.30
CA ILE A 287 -11.59 -1.48 25.49
C ILE A 287 -10.53 -1.27 26.57
N ILE A 288 -9.39 -0.65 26.24
CA ILE A 288 -8.31 -0.33 27.18
C ILE A 288 -8.53 1.08 27.76
N LEU A 289 -9.22 1.15 28.89
CA LEU A 289 -9.54 2.39 29.58
C LEU A 289 -8.67 2.58 30.84
N ASP A 290 -8.59 3.82 31.31
CA ASP A 290 -8.04 4.13 32.64
C ASP A 290 -9.16 3.96 33.69
N PRO A 291 -9.03 3.02 34.66
CA PRO A 291 -10.03 2.77 35.70
C PRO A 291 -10.39 4.01 36.53
N LEU A 292 -9.50 5.01 36.63
CA LEU A 292 -9.78 6.27 37.32
C LEU A 292 -10.77 7.16 36.56
N THR A 293 -10.82 7.00 35.24
CA THR A 293 -11.65 7.82 34.34
C THR A 293 -12.92 7.09 33.89
N PHE A 294 -13.06 5.81 34.25
CA PHE A 294 -14.20 5.00 33.88
C PHE A 294 -15.49 5.56 34.51
N SER A 295 -16.51 5.66 33.67
CA SER A 295 -17.86 6.09 34.02
C SER A 295 -18.84 5.17 33.30
N GLU A 296 -19.56 4.35 34.05
CA GLU A 296 -20.49 3.37 33.48
C GLU A 296 -21.48 4.03 32.52
N ALA A 297 -22.10 5.14 32.94
CA ALA A 297 -23.08 5.90 32.14
C ALA A 297 -22.54 6.38 30.79
N ARG A 298 -21.22 6.52 30.64
CA ARG A 298 -20.58 7.00 29.40
C ARG A 298 -20.00 5.87 28.56
N PHE A 299 -19.27 4.94 29.19
CA PHE A 299 -18.47 3.95 28.45
C PHE A 299 -19.25 2.68 28.13
N ARG A 300 -20.18 2.25 29.00
CA ARG A 300 -20.96 1.04 28.77
C ARG A 300 -21.83 1.14 27.51
N PRO A 301 -22.69 2.17 27.33
CA PRO A 301 -23.49 2.30 26.11
C PRO A 301 -22.63 2.38 24.86
N SER A 302 -21.50 3.08 24.92
CA SER A 302 -20.62 3.25 23.77
C SER A 302 -19.91 1.95 23.35
N LEU A 303 -19.48 1.12 24.31
CA LEU A 303 -18.84 -0.16 23.99
C LEU A 303 -19.87 -1.18 23.51
N GLU A 304 -21.06 -1.23 24.10
CA GLU A 304 -22.16 -2.11 23.67
C GLU A 304 -22.64 -1.76 22.26
N GLU A 305 -22.85 -0.47 21.95
CA GLU A 305 -23.24 -0.02 20.60
C GLU A 305 -22.20 -0.38 19.55
N ARG A 306 -20.90 -0.20 19.86
CA ARG A 306 -19.80 -0.55 18.95
C ARG A 306 -19.73 -2.06 18.72
N LEU A 307 -19.91 -2.86 19.77
CA LEU A 307 -19.90 -4.30 19.64
C LEU A 307 -21.08 -4.80 18.80
N GLU A 308 -22.28 -4.26 19.01
CA GLU A 308 -23.44 -4.64 18.19
C GLU A 308 -23.30 -4.18 16.72
N SER A 309 -22.60 -3.07 16.46
CA SER A 309 -22.23 -2.70 15.09
C SER A 309 -21.29 -3.71 14.43
N ILE A 310 -20.28 -4.22 15.17
CA ILE A 310 -19.39 -5.30 14.70
C ILE A 310 -20.19 -6.58 14.44
N ILE A 311 -21.08 -6.95 15.36
CA ILE A 311 -21.88 -8.18 15.23
C ILE A 311 -22.87 -8.07 14.07
N SER A 312 -23.44 -6.88 13.81
CA SER A 312 -24.27 -6.65 12.63
C SER A 312 -23.49 -6.84 11.33
N GLY A 313 -22.24 -6.37 11.28
CA GLY A 313 -21.34 -6.64 10.14
C GLY A 313 -20.97 -8.12 9.99
N ALA A 314 -20.71 -8.81 11.11
CA ALA A 314 -20.47 -10.25 11.12
C ALA A 314 -21.71 -11.06 10.68
N ALA A 315 -22.91 -10.61 11.05
CA ALA A 315 -24.17 -11.24 10.66
C ALA A 315 -24.40 -11.17 9.14
N LEU A 316 -24.12 -10.02 8.50
CA LEU A 316 -24.20 -9.92 7.04
C LEU A 316 -23.32 -10.97 6.32
N MET A 317 -22.16 -11.27 6.88
CA MET A 317 -21.30 -12.33 6.33
C MET A 317 -21.83 -13.72 6.69
N ALA A 318 -22.34 -13.94 7.89
CA ALA A 318 -22.92 -15.22 8.31
C ALA A 318 -24.18 -15.58 7.49
N ASP A 319 -24.99 -14.59 7.15
CA ASP A 319 -26.27 -14.72 6.44
C ASP A 319 -26.13 -14.64 4.91
N SER A 320 -24.91 -14.42 4.38
CA SER A 320 -24.67 -14.42 2.93
C SER A 320 -25.02 -15.79 2.33
N SER A 321 -25.58 -15.76 1.11
CA SER A 321 -25.93 -16.98 0.36
C SER A 321 -24.73 -17.84 -0.01
N CYS A 322 -23.52 -17.29 0.06
CA CYS A 322 -22.27 -18.00 -0.20
C CYS A 322 -21.70 -18.67 1.06
N THR A 323 -22.25 -18.38 2.24
CA THR A 323 -21.71 -18.86 3.53
C THR A 323 -22.16 -20.28 3.82
N ARG A 324 -21.18 -21.13 4.14
CA ARG A 324 -21.42 -22.51 4.54
C ARG A 324 -22.09 -22.58 5.92
N ASP A 325 -22.95 -23.57 6.12
CA ASP A 325 -23.75 -23.69 7.34
C ASP A 325 -22.88 -23.84 8.61
N ASP A 326 -21.80 -24.64 8.53
CA ASP A 326 -20.83 -24.85 9.61
C ASP A 326 -20.06 -23.55 9.96
N ARG A 327 -19.70 -22.76 8.94
CA ARG A 327 -19.08 -21.44 9.15
C ARG A 327 -20.04 -20.46 9.78
N ARG A 328 -21.30 -20.44 9.34
CA ARG A 328 -22.36 -19.59 9.93
C ARG A 328 -22.50 -19.87 11.43
N GLU A 329 -22.58 -21.13 11.83
CA GLU A 329 -22.67 -21.52 13.25
C GLU A 329 -21.45 -21.07 14.06
N ARG A 330 -20.23 -21.22 13.52
CA ARG A 330 -19.00 -20.74 14.17
C ARG A 330 -18.98 -19.21 14.37
N ILE A 331 -19.41 -18.44 13.37
CA ILE A 331 -19.51 -16.97 13.49
C ILE A 331 -20.52 -16.60 14.57
N VAL A 332 -21.70 -17.24 14.57
CA VAL A 332 -22.75 -17.00 15.57
C VAL A 332 -22.24 -17.31 16.99
N ALA A 333 -21.51 -18.42 17.15
CA ALA A 333 -20.91 -18.80 18.43
C ALA A 333 -19.88 -17.75 18.92
N GLU A 334 -18.99 -17.27 18.05
CA GLU A 334 -18.00 -16.24 18.42
C GLU A 334 -18.65 -14.87 18.67
N CYS A 335 -19.71 -14.51 17.95
CA CYS A 335 -20.51 -13.31 18.25
C CYS A 335 -21.11 -13.37 19.68
N ASN A 336 -21.57 -14.55 20.11
CA ASN A 336 -22.06 -14.73 21.48
C ASN A 336 -20.92 -14.73 22.51
N ALA A 337 -19.78 -15.32 22.17
CA ALA A 337 -18.60 -15.34 23.04
C ALA A 337 -18.03 -13.93 23.27
N VAL A 338 -17.99 -13.09 22.23
CA VAL A 338 -17.49 -11.71 22.32
C VAL A 338 -18.46 -10.82 23.12
N ARG A 339 -19.79 -11.04 23.01
CA ARG A 339 -20.77 -10.39 23.90
C ARG A 339 -20.52 -10.74 25.36
N GLN A 340 -20.35 -12.02 25.66
CA GLN A 340 -20.13 -12.47 27.04
C GLN A 340 -18.83 -11.90 27.59
N ALA A 341 -17.75 -11.91 26.81
CA ALA A 341 -16.47 -11.33 27.22
C ALA A 341 -16.57 -9.83 27.52
N LEU A 342 -17.40 -9.08 26.78
CA LEU A 342 -17.62 -7.65 27.07
C LEU A 342 -18.38 -7.46 28.39
N GLN A 343 -19.39 -8.27 28.67
CA GLN A 343 -20.13 -8.18 29.95
C GLN A 343 -19.24 -8.52 31.15
N ASP A 344 -18.36 -9.51 31.01
CA ASP A 344 -17.34 -9.83 32.02
C ASP A 344 -16.38 -8.65 32.24
N LEU A 345 -15.88 -8.03 31.15
CA LEU A 345 -14.98 -6.87 31.20
C LEU A 345 -15.62 -5.64 31.86
N LEU A 346 -16.87 -5.33 31.51
CA LEU A 346 -17.62 -4.23 32.10
C LEU A 346 -17.81 -4.44 33.61
N SER A 347 -18.06 -5.69 34.02
CA SER A 347 -18.17 -6.07 35.44
C SER A 347 -16.86 -5.82 36.19
N GLU A 348 -15.71 -6.17 35.60
CA GLU A 348 -14.41 -5.91 36.19
C GLU A 348 -14.04 -4.42 36.26
N TYR A 349 -14.46 -3.61 35.27
CA TYR A 349 -14.31 -2.15 35.35
C TYR A 349 -15.12 -1.56 36.50
N MET A 350 -16.37 -2.01 36.71
CA MET A 350 -17.17 -1.59 37.86
C MET A 350 -16.47 -1.92 39.19
N ASN A 351 -15.93 -3.14 39.31
CA ASN A 351 -15.20 -3.61 40.50
C ASN A 351 -13.89 -2.83 40.78
N ASN A 352 -13.30 -2.19 39.78
CA ASN A 352 -12.03 -1.46 39.87
C ASN A 352 -12.19 0.08 39.83
N THR A 353 -13.41 0.61 39.86
CA THR A 353 -13.69 2.04 39.82
C THR A 353 -12.97 2.80 40.95
N GLY A 354 -12.21 3.85 40.60
CA GLY A 354 -11.52 4.71 41.57
C GLY A 354 -10.16 4.19 42.08
N ARG A 355 -9.66 3.06 41.56
CA ARG A 355 -8.30 2.56 41.87
C ARG A 355 -7.25 3.16 40.93
N LYS A 356 -6.07 3.49 41.48
CA LYS A 356 -4.95 4.10 40.74
C LYS A 356 -4.18 3.12 39.83
N GLU A 357 -4.25 1.82 40.09
CA GLU A 357 -3.57 0.78 39.30
C GLU A 357 -4.57 -0.30 38.86
N LYS A 358 -4.36 -0.84 37.66
CA LYS A 358 -5.16 -1.94 37.11
C LYS A 358 -4.82 -3.22 37.89
N GLY A 359 -5.81 -3.84 38.53
CA GLY A 359 -5.61 -5.14 39.18
C GLY A 359 -5.47 -6.28 38.16
N ASP A 360 -4.83 -7.37 38.55
CA ASP A 360 -4.66 -8.57 37.70
C ASP A 360 -5.97 -9.13 37.12
N PRO A 361 -7.12 -9.14 37.83
CA PRO A 361 -8.40 -9.59 37.26
C PRO A 361 -8.89 -8.73 36.10
N LEU A 362 -8.69 -7.41 36.16
CA LEU A 362 -9.05 -6.50 35.08
C LEU A 362 -8.16 -6.71 33.86
N ASN A 363 -6.85 -6.89 34.07
CA ASN A 363 -5.93 -7.20 32.97
C ASN A 363 -6.32 -8.53 32.30
N SER A 364 -6.65 -9.57 33.08
CA SER A 364 -7.13 -10.85 32.53
C SER A 364 -8.45 -10.72 31.76
N ALA A 365 -9.37 -9.87 32.19
CA ALA A 365 -10.61 -9.61 31.46
C ALA A 365 -10.37 -8.84 30.15
N ILE A 366 -9.43 -7.88 30.16
CA ILE A 366 -8.98 -7.18 28.94
C ILE A 366 -8.35 -8.19 27.98
N ASP A 367 -7.44 -9.04 28.46
CA ASP A 367 -6.78 -10.07 27.64
C ASP A 367 -7.80 -11.06 27.04
N LYS A 368 -8.79 -11.49 27.83
CA LYS A 368 -9.90 -12.35 27.35
C LYS A 368 -10.73 -11.64 26.27
N MET A 369 -11.02 -10.35 26.46
CA MET A 369 -11.77 -9.56 25.47
C MET A 369 -11.00 -9.42 24.15
N THR A 370 -9.71 -9.07 24.23
CA THR A 370 -8.83 -8.97 23.06
C THR A 370 -8.65 -10.31 22.36
N LYS A 371 -8.59 -11.42 23.11
CA LYS A 371 -8.58 -12.77 22.53
C LYS A 371 -9.89 -13.05 21.76
N LYS A 372 -11.05 -12.72 22.34
CA LYS A 372 -12.35 -12.98 21.70
C LYS A 372 -12.63 -12.10 20.48
N THR A 373 -12.17 -10.85 20.45
CA THR A 373 -12.23 -10.05 19.22
C THR A 373 -11.32 -10.62 18.13
N ARG A 374 -10.15 -11.16 18.49
CA ARG A 374 -9.26 -11.86 17.56
C ARG A 374 -9.86 -13.15 17.01
N ASP A 375 -10.47 -13.99 17.87
CA ASP A 375 -11.14 -15.23 17.47
C ASP A 375 -12.27 -14.95 16.47
N LEU A 376 -13.13 -13.95 16.75
CA LEU A 376 -14.15 -13.49 15.80
C LEU A 376 -13.52 -13.03 14.49
N ARG A 377 -12.52 -12.14 14.53
CA ARG A 377 -11.81 -11.65 13.34
C ARG A 377 -11.25 -12.82 12.51
N ARG A 378 -10.76 -13.89 13.14
CA ARG A 378 -10.26 -15.10 12.47
C ARG A 378 -11.38 -15.86 11.78
N GLN A 379 -12.51 -16.12 12.44
CA GLN A 379 -13.65 -16.79 11.81
C GLN A 379 -14.21 -15.99 10.63
N LEU A 380 -14.22 -14.66 10.74
CA LEU A 380 -14.60 -13.76 9.66
C LEU A 380 -13.63 -13.87 8.45
N ARG A 381 -12.31 -13.92 8.68
CA ARG A 381 -11.33 -14.17 7.60
C ARG A 381 -11.54 -15.52 6.92
N LYS A 382 -11.70 -16.60 7.70
CA LYS A 382 -11.95 -17.94 7.14
C LYS A 382 -13.25 -17.99 6.33
N ALA A 383 -14.31 -17.29 6.76
CA ALA A 383 -15.55 -17.20 5.99
C ALA A 383 -15.36 -16.56 4.61
N VAL A 384 -14.60 -15.46 4.54
CA VAL A 384 -14.23 -14.85 3.25
C VAL A 384 -13.43 -15.82 2.39
N MET A 385 -12.51 -16.60 2.98
CA MET A 385 -11.76 -17.61 2.20
C MET A 385 -12.65 -18.72 1.69
N ASP A 386 -13.64 -19.18 2.47
CA ASP A 386 -14.62 -20.16 2.00
C ASP A 386 -15.33 -19.60 0.75
N HIS A 387 -15.79 -18.35 0.82
CA HIS A 387 -16.43 -17.66 -0.30
C HIS A 387 -15.54 -17.55 -1.55
N ILE A 388 -14.27 -17.17 -1.37
CA ILE A 388 -13.30 -17.05 -2.46
C ILE A 388 -13.05 -18.43 -3.09
N SER A 389 -12.84 -19.45 -2.26
CA SER A 389 -12.55 -20.80 -2.72
C SER A 389 -13.70 -21.39 -3.55
N ASP A 390 -14.95 -21.11 -3.17
CA ASP A 390 -16.13 -21.63 -3.88
C ASP A 390 -16.52 -20.77 -5.09
N SER A 391 -16.49 -19.45 -4.96
CA SER A 391 -17.03 -18.54 -5.98
C SER A 391 -16.03 -18.26 -7.11
N PHE A 392 -14.72 -18.35 -6.86
CA PHE A 392 -13.67 -18.05 -7.87
C PHE A 392 -13.13 -19.30 -8.57
N LEU A 393 -13.78 -20.45 -8.40
CA LEU A 393 -13.35 -21.72 -8.99
C LEU A 393 -13.61 -21.79 -10.50
N GLU A 394 -14.86 -21.54 -10.92
CA GLU A 394 -15.31 -21.70 -12.31
C GLU A 394 -15.93 -20.41 -12.85
N THR A 395 -15.14 -19.33 -12.90
CA THR A 395 -15.66 -17.98 -13.18
C THR A 395 -16.19 -17.77 -14.61
N ASN A 396 -15.90 -18.68 -15.54
CA ASN A 396 -16.20 -18.52 -16.96
C ASN A 396 -17.32 -19.43 -17.48
N VAL A 397 -17.75 -20.45 -16.71
CA VAL A 397 -18.73 -21.43 -17.18
C VAL A 397 -20.08 -20.78 -17.55
N PRO A 398 -20.67 -19.90 -16.72
CA PRO A 398 -21.92 -19.22 -17.10
C PRO A 398 -21.81 -18.37 -18.37
N LEU A 399 -20.64 -17.79 -18.63
CA LEU A 399 -20.37 -17.04 -19.85
C LEU A 399 -20.34 -17.95 -21.08
N LEU A 400 -19.65 -19.08 -21.00
CA LEU A 400 -19.51 -20.00 -22.13
C LEU A 400 -20.88 -20.59 -22.53
N VAL A 401 -21.70 -20.98 -21.55
CA VAL A 401 -23.06 -21.49 -21.80
C VAL A 401 -23.95 -20.41 -22.44
N LEU A 402 -23.87 -19.16 -21.94
CA LEU A 402 -24.58 -18.02 -22.52
C LEU A 402 -24.18 -17.79 -23.99
N ILE A 403 -22.89 -17.84 -24.30
CA ILE A 403 -22.37 -17.64 -25.65
C ILE A 403 -22.81 -18.78 -26.58
N GLU A 404 -22.82 -20.03 -26.11
CA GLU A 404 -23.22 -21.17 -26.93
C GLU A 404 -24.71 -21.13 -27.31
N ALA A 405 -25.58 -20.76 -26.35
CA ALA A 405 -26.98 -20.48 -26.62
C ALA A 405 -27.16 -19.33 -27.64
N ALA A 406 -26.32 -18.29 -27.56
CA ALA A 406 -26.34 -17.18 -28.50
C ALA A 406 -25.89 -17.57 -29.90
N LYS A 407 -24.84 -18.40 -30.03
CA LYS A 407 -24.39 -18.96 -31.32
C LYS A 407 -25.45 -19.83 -31.98
N SER A 408 -26.22 -20.57 -31.17
CA SER A 408 -27.35 -21.39 -31.63
C SER A 408 -28.55 -20.55 -32.08
N GLY A 409 -28.59 -19.24 -31.80
CA GLY A 409 -29.72 -18.37 -32.14
C GLY A 409 -30.94 -18.52 -31.22
N ASN A 410 -30.77 -19.17 -30.06
CA ASN A 410 -31.87 -19.45 -29.13
C ASN A 410 -32.12 -18.26 -28.19
N GLU A 411 -32.86 -17.24 -28.65
CA GLU A 411 -33.09 -16.02 -27.85
C GLU A 411 -33.73 -16.26 -26.47
N LYS A 412 -34.54 -17.31 -26.32
CA LYS A 412 -35.18 -17.66 -25.04
C LYS A 412 -34.14 -18.19 -24.04
N GLU A 413 -33.34 -19.17 -24.45
CA GLU A 413 -32.26 -19.73 -23.62
C GLU A 413 -31.24 -18.67 -23.25
N VAL A 414 -30.90 -17.76 -24.18
CA VAL A 414 -29.99 -16.65 -23.89
C VAL A 414 -30.52 -15.75 -22.77
N LYS A 415 -31.83 -15.52 -22.67
CA LYS A 415 -32.41 -14.74 -21.56
C LYS A 415 -32.33 -15.49 -20.22
N GLU A 416 -32.57 -16.80 -20.24
CA GLU A 416 -32.47 -17.66 -19.05
C GLU A 416 -31.01 -17.71 -18.55
N TYR A 417 -30.05 -18.02 -19.44
CA TYR A 417 -28.63 -18.04 -19.10
C TYR A 417 -28.04 -16.66 -18.80
N ALA A 418 -28.60 -15.58 -19.35
CA ALA A 418 -28.19 -14.22 -18.99
C ALA A 418 -28.52 -13.88 -17.53
N GLN A 419 -29.61 -14.45 -16.99
CA GLN A 419 -29.93 -14.31 -15.57
C GLN A 419 -28.91 -15.07 -14.71
N VAL A 420 -28.60 -16.33 -15.06
CA VAL A 420 -27.58 -17.14 -14.36
C VAL A 420 -26.22 -16.45 -14.38
N PHE A 421 -25.80 -15.92 -15.53
CA PHE A 421 -24.55 -15.17 -15.67
C PHE A 421 -24.54 -13.91 -14.80
N ARG A 422 -25.64 -13.17 -14.74
CA ARG A 422 -25.75 -11.97 -13.89
C ARG A 422 -25.73 -12.31 -12.41
N GLU A 423 -26.43 -13.37 -11.99
CA GLU A 423 -26.41 -13.84 -10.60
C GLU A 423 -24.99 -14.26 -10.20
N HIS A 424 -24.26 -14.95 -11.09
CA HIS A 424 -22.86 -15.27 -10.87
C HIS A 424 -21.97 -14.02 -10.79
N ALA A 425 -22.13 -13.04 -11.68
CA ALA A 425 -21.42 -11.77 -11.62
C ALA A 425 -21.65 -11.03 -10.28
N ASN A 426 -22.90 -10.98 -9.82
CA ASN A 426 -23.25 -10.38 -8.54
C ASN A 426 -22.58 -11.11 -7.37
N LYS A 427 -22.51 -12.45 -7.41
CA LYS A 427 -21.78 -13.24 -6.41
C LYS A 427 -20.29 -12.90 -6.38
N LEU A 428 -19.63 -12.77 -7.55
CA LEU A 428 -18.22 -12.38 -7.61
C LEU A 428 -17.99 -11.01 -6.94
N VAL A 429 -18.88 -10.05 -7.19
CA VAL A 429 -18.85 -8.71 -6.59
C VAL A 429 -19.15 -8.75 -5.09
N GLU A 430 -20.12 -9.56 -4.66
CA GLU A 430 -20.45 -9.75 -3.24
C GLU A 430 -19.24 -10.28 -2.46
N VAL A 431 -18.62 -11.35 -2.94
CA VAL A 431 -17.43 -11.95 -2.31
C VAL A 431 -16.26 -10.96 -2.24
N ALA A 432 -16.02 -10.21 -3.32
CA ALA A 432 -15.00 -9.16 -3.35
C ALA A 432 -15.25 -8.06 -2.30
N ASN A 433 -16.51 -7.64 -2.12
CA ASN A 433 -16.88 -6.64 -1.12
C ASN A 433 -16.79 -7.18 0.31
N LEU A 434 -17.12 -8.45 0.53
CA LEU A 434 -16.93 -9.12 1.83
C LEU A 434 -15.44 -9.17 2.18
N ALA A 435 -14.57 -9.54 1.24
CA ALA A 435 -13.12 -9.48 1.42
C ALA A 435 -12.63 -8.06 1.76
N CYS A 436 -13.18 -7.04 1.09
CA CYS A 436 -12.87 -5.65 1.41
C CYS A 436 -13.27 -5.26 2.84
N SER A 437 -14.39 -5.76 3.36
CA SER A 437 -14.93 -5.35 4.66
C SER A 437 -14.01 -5.67 5.84
N ILE A 438 -13.21 -6.74 5.72
CA ILE A 438 -12.33 -7.25 6.77
C ILE A 438 -10.84 -6.99 6.54
N SER A 439 -10.48 -6.37 5.40
CA SER A 439 -9.08 -6.08 5.07
C SER A 439 -8.57 -4.80 5.72
N ASN A 440 -7.31 -4.82 6.15
CA ASN A 440 -6.57 -3.65 6.62
C ASN A 440 -5.73 -2.99 5.51
N ASN A 441 -5.76 -3.50 4.28
CA ASN A 441 -5.01 -2.97 3.15
C ASN A 441 -5.84 -1.91 2.41
N GLU A 442 -5.67 -0.63 2.76
CA GLU A 442 -6.44 0.48 2.16
C GLU A 442 -6.31 0.57 0.63
N GLU A 443 -5.08 0.49 0.10
CA GLU A 443 -4.84 0.55 -1.34
C GLU A 443 -5.42 -0.66 -2.07
N GLY A 444 -5.27 -1.86 -1.50
CA GLY A 444 -5.85 -3.07 -2.08
C GLY A 444 -7.38 -3.04 -2.07
N VAL A 445 -8.01 -2.58 -0.97
CA VAL A 445 -9.49 -2.43 -0.88
C VAL A 445 -10.00 -1.49 -1.97
N LYS A 446 -9.29 -0.40 -2.22
CA LYS A 446 -9.62 0.54 -3.30
C LYS A 446 -9.56 -0.14 -4.67
N LEU A 447 -8.50 -0.90 -4.96
CA LEU A 447 -8.36 -1.63 -6.23
C LEU A 447 -9.48 -2.67 -6.44
N VAL A 448 -9.82 -3.44 -5.40
CA VAL A 448 -10.90 -4.43 -5.45
C VAL A 448 -12.24 -3.76 -5.72
N ARG A 449 -12.60 -2.70 -4.99
CA ARG A 449 -13.87 -1.96 -5.19
C ARG A 449 -13.96 -1.35 -6.60
N MET A 450 -12.83 -0.86 -7.13
CA MET A 450 -12.76 -0.37 -8.51
C MET A 450 -12.99 -1.51 -9.52
N ALA A 451 -12.33 -2.66 -9.33
CA ALA A 451 -12.51 -3.82 -10.20
C ALA A 451 -13.95 -4.37 -10.16
N ALA A 452 -14.56 -4.42 -8.97
CA ALA A 452 -15.95 -4.83 -8.78
C ALA A 452 -16.93 -3.91 -9.50
N THR A 453 -16.75 -2.59 -9.40
CA THR A 453 -17.56 -1.60 -10.14
C THR A 453 -17.43 -1.77 -11.66
N GLN A 454 -16.24 -2.15 -12.15
CA GLN A 454 -16.04 -2.45 -13.56
C GLN A 454 -16.75 -3.73 -13.99
N ILE A 455 -16.81 -4.75 -13.14
CA ILE A 455 -17.61 -5.97 -13.39
C ILE A 455 -19.10 -5.64 -13.49
N ASP A 456 -19.65 -4.88 -12.54
CA ASP A 456 -21.06 -4.47 -12.54
C ASP A 456 -21.45 -3.70 -13.82
N SER A 457 -20.57 -2.81 -14.27
CA SER A 457 -20.83 -2.00 -15.45
C SER A 457 -20.65 -2.77 -16.78
N LEU A 458 -19.76 -3.77 -16.81
CA LEU A 458 -19.49 -4.60 -17.98
C LEU A 458 -20.51 -5.74 -18.16
N CYS A 459 -20.99 -6.33 -17.06
CA CYS A 459 -21.95 -7.45 -17.08
C CYS A 459 -23.15 -7.26 -18.03
N PRO A 460 -23.92 -6.15 -17.97
CA PRO A 460 -25.03 -5.94 -18.89
C PRO A 460 -24.59 -5.83 -20.36
N GLN A 461 -23.34 -5.43 -20.61
CA GLN A 461 -22.82 -5.25 -21.97
C GLN A 461 -22.47 -6.58 -22.61
N VAL A 462 -21.95 -7.53 -21.84
CA VAL A 462 -21.74 -8.91 -22.28
C VAL A 462 -23.06 -9.57 -22.66
N ILE A 463 -24.10 -9.38 -21.82
CA ILE A 463 -25.47 -9.87 -22.10
C ILE A 463 -26.02 -9.24 -23.39
N ASN A 464 -25.83 -7.92 -23.58
CA ASN A 464 -26.27 -7.24 -24.80
C ASN A 464 -25.57 -7.75 -26.07
N ALA A 465 -24.28 -8.08 -25.97
CA ALA A 465 -23.53 -8.69 -27.07
C ALA A 465 -24.06 -10.09 -27.38
N ALA A 466 -24.37 -10.90 -26.36
CA ALA A 466 -24.97 -12.23 -26.51
C ALA A 466 -26.37 -12.16 -27.14
N LEU A 467 -27.22 -11.22 -26.71
CA LEU A 467 -28.54 -10.98 -27.31
C LEU A 467 -28.44 -10.54 -28.78
N THR A 468 -27.45 -9.72 -29.11
CA THR A 468 -27.18 -9.32 -30.49
C THR A 468 -26.79 -10.52 -31.35
N LEU A 469 -25.92 -11.38 -30.83
CA LEU A 469 -25.51 -12.61 -31.51
C LEU A 469 -26.68 -13.58 -31.68
N ALA A 470 -27.53 -13.74 -30.65
CA ALA A 470 -28.71 -14.59 -30.70
C ALA A 470 -29.71 -14.16 -31.77
N ALA A 471 -29.94 -12.85 -31.93
CA ALA A 471 -30.82 -12.31 -32.96
C ALA A 471 -30.23 -12.43 -34.38
N ARG A 472 -28.89 -12.52 -34.49
CA ARG A 472 -28.13 -12.50 -35.76
C ARG A 472 -26.93 -13.48 -35.73
N PRO A 473 -27.15 -14.80 -35.57
CA PRO A 473 -26.08 -15.76 -35.26
C PRO A 473 -25.06 -15.93 -36.40
N GLN A 474 -25.51 -15.73 -37.65
CA GLN A 474 -24.67 -15.81 -38.85
C GLN A 474 -23.92 -14.50 -39.16
N SER A 475 -24.16 -13.43 -38.38
CA SER A 475 -23.50 -12.15 -38.64
C SER A 475 -22.09 -12.15 -38.08
N LYS A 476 -21.09 -12.04 -38.97
CA LYS A 476 -19.69 -11.93 -38.56
C LYS A 476 -19.45 -10.75 -37.60
N VAL A 477 -20.10 -9.62 -37.84
CA VAL A 477 -20.02 -8.44 -36.96
C VAL A 477 -20.55 -8.72 -35.54
N ALA A 478 -21.63 -9.50 -35.42
CA ALA A 478 -22.18 -9.87 -34.11
C ALA A 478 -21.25 -10.86 -33.36
N GLN A 479 -20.65 -11.81 -34.10
CA GLN A 479 -19.65 -12.74 -33.56
C GLN A 479 -18.40 -11.99 -33.07
N ASP A 480 -17.84 -11.10 -33.90
CA ASP A 480 -16.66 -10.31 -33.54
C ASP A 480 -16.93 -9.40 -32.33
N ASN A 481 -18.14 -8.83 -32.24
CA ASN A 481 -18.52 -8.03 -31.08
C ASN A 481 -18.62 -8.89 -29.80
N MET A 482 -19.20 -10.09 -29.89
CA MET A 482 -19.28 -11.02 -28.75
C MET A 482 -17.88 -11.46 -28.30
N ASP A 483 -16.99 -11.80 -29.21
CA ASP A 483 -15.62 -12.22 -28.90
C ASP A 483 -14.86 -11.11 -28.14
N VAL A 484 -14.99 -9.85 -28.58
CA VAL A 484 -14.37 -8.70 -27.90
C VAL A 484 -14.93 -8.51 -26.49
N PHE A 485 -16.24 -8.66 -26.27
CA PHE A 485 -16.83 -8.56 -24.93
C PHE A 485 -16.51 -9.77 -24.04
N LYS A 486 -16.37 -10.97 -24.62
CA LYS A 486 -15.90 -12.19 -23.93
C LYS A 486 -14.49 -11.98 -23.39
N ASP A 487 -13.55 -11.61 -24.26
CA ASP A 487 -12.16 -11.33 -23.88
C ASP A 487 -12.08 -10.25 -22.80
N GLN A 488 -12.95 -9.25 -22.91
CA GLN A 488 -13.01 -8.15 -21.96
C GLN A 488 -13.53 -8.60 -20.59
N TRP A 489 -14.53 -9.48 -20.56
CA TRP A 489 -15.03 -10.07 -19.32
C TRP A 489 -13.98 -10.92 -18.63
N GLU A 490 -13.36 -11.87 -19.35
CA GLU A 490 -12.35 -12.78 -18.79
C GLU A 490 -11.17 -12.01 -18.18
N LYS A 491 -10.71 -10.94 -18.86
CA LYS A 491 -9.66 -10.06 -18.31
C LYS A 491 -10.12 -9.31 -17.07
N GLN A 492 -11.35 -8.82 -17.04
CA GLN A 492 -11.85 -8.04 -15.92
C GLN A 492 -12.08 -8.90 -14.67
N VAL A 493 -12.57 -10.12 -14.86
CA VAL A 493 -12.72 -11.12 -13.79
C VAL A 493 -11.35 -11.47 -13.22
N ARG A 494 -10.35 -11.72 -14.09
CA ARG A 494 -8.97 -11.96 -13.65
C ARG A 494 -8.41 -10.82 -12.79
N ILE A 495 -8.60 -9.57 -13.22
CA ILE A 495 -8.17 -8.39 -12.44
C ILE A 495 -8.86 -8.37 -11.07
N LEU A 496 -10.17 -8.68 -11.01
CA LEU A 496 -10.89 -8.74 -9.74
C LEU A 496 -10.34 -9.83 -8.83
N THR A 497 -10.11 -11.04 -9.36
CA THR A 497 -9.60 -12.17 -8.55
C THR A 497 -8.19 -11.91 -8.05
N GLU A 498 -7.29 -11.38 -8.89
CA GLU A 498 -5.93 -11.01 -8.51
C GLU A 498 -5.93 -9.90 -7.43
N ALA A 499 -6.77 -8.87 -7.59
CA ALA A 499 -6.88 -7.81 -6.59
C ALA A 499 -7.44 -8.32 -5.25
N VAL A 500 -8.35 -9.30 -5.27
CA VAL A 500 -8.87 -9.93 -4.04
C VAL A 500 -7.79 -10.79 -3.38
N ASP A 501 -6.96 -11.48 -4.16
CA ASP A 501 -5.81 -12.24 -3.63
C ASP A 501 -4.84 -11.31 -2.89
N ASP A 502 -4.54 -10.13 -3.44
CA ASP A 502 -3.62 -9.15 -2.84
C ASP A 502 -4.07 -8.61 -1.47
N ILE A 503 -5.37 -8.68 -1.15
CA ILE A 503 -5.91 -8.24 0.15
C ILE A 503 -6.20 -9.38 1.12
N THR A 504 -5.94 -10.61 0.71
CA THR A 504 -6.21 -11.83 1.47
C THR A 504 -4.92 -12.54 1.86
N SER A 505 -4.94 -13.27 2.98
CA SER A 505 -3.76 -13.99 3.46
C SER A 505 -3.62 -15.33 2.73
N VAL A 506 -2.42 -15.60 2.22
CA VAL A 506 -2.06 -16.89 1.63
C VAL A 506 -2.24 -18.05 2.62
N ASP A 507 -2.05 -17.81 3.93
CA ASP A 507 -2.25 -18.85 4.94
C ASP A 507 -3.71 -19.22 5.12
N ASP A 508 -4.56 -18.21 5.28
CA ASP A 508 -5.99 -18.42 5.45
C ASP A 508 -6.53 -19.13 4.19
N PHE A 509 -6.04 -18.74 3.00
CA PHE A 509 -6.36 -19.39 1.74
C PHE A 509 -5.90 -20.86 1.68
N LEU A 510 -4.66 -21.17 2.06
CA LEU A 510 -4.12 -22.54 2.06
C LEU A 510 -4.82 -23.43 3.09
N SER A 511 -5.08 -22.90 4.28
CA SER A 511 -5.80 -23.59 5.37
C SER A 511 -7.21 -23.98 4.94
N VAL A 512 -7.96 -23.05 4.32
CA VAL A 512 -9.30 -23.35 3.78
C VAL A 512 -9.24 -24.27 2.57
N SER A 513 -8.30 -24.06 1.65
CA SER A 513 -8.16 -24.89 0.45
C SER A 513 -7.82 -26.33 0.78
N GLU A 514 -6.96 -26.59 1.78
CA GLU A 514 -6.68 -27.93 2.27
C GLU A 514 -7.96 -28.63 2.77
N ASN A 515 -8.76 -27.94 3.58
CA ASN A 515 -10.02 -28.49 4.11
C ASN A 515 -11.04 -28.77 3.01
N HIS A 516 -11.19 -27.86 2.04
CA HIS A 516 -12.09 -28.05 0.90
C HIS A 516 -11.64 -29.20 0.00
N ILE A 517 -10.35 -29.34 -0.27
CA ILE A 517 -9.81 -30.48 -1.03
C ILE A 517 -10.09 -31.79 -0.29
N LEU A 518 -9.92 -31.85 1.03
CA LEU A 518 -10.22 -33.05 1.81
C LEU A 518 -11.71 -33.44 1.71
N GLU A 519 -12.60 -32.46 1.82
CA GLU A 519 -14.04 -32.65 1.68
C GLU A 519 -14.43 -33.11 0.26
N ASP A 520 -13.89 -32.44 -0.76
CA ASP A 520 -14.17 -32.77 -2.16
C ASP A 520 -13.63 -34.16 -2.50
N VAL A 521 -12.44 -34.55 -2.02
CA VAL A 521 -11.88 -35.91 -2.15
C VAL A 521 -12.79 -36.94 -1.50
N ASN A 522 -13.27 -36.69 -0.28
CA ASN A 522 -14.19 -37.60 0.39
C ASN A 522 -15.51 -37.77 -0.40
N LYS A 523 -16.09 -36.66 -0.90
CA LYS A 523 -17.28 -36.69 -1.75
C LYS A 523 -17.04 -37.44 -3.07
N CYS A 524 -15.86 -37.27 -3.67
CA CYS A 524 -15.47 -37.93 -4.90
C CYS A 524 -15.36 -39.45 -4.72
N VAL A 525 -14.78 -39.91 -3.60
CA VAL A 525 -14.70 -41.33 -3.25
C VAL A 525 -16.08 -41.92 -2.91
N ILE A 526 -16.96 -41.17 -2.24
CA ILE A 526 -18.34 -41.63 -1.98
C ILE A 526 -19.11 -41.78 -3.30
N ALA A 527 -19.03 -40.80 -4.21
CA ALA A 527 -19.69 -40.86 -5.51
C ALA A 527 -19.20 -42.06 -6.35
N LEU A 528 -17.90 -42.39 -6.27
CA LEU A 528 -17.33 -43.59 -6.87
C LEU A 528 -18.00 -44.86 -6.32
N GLN A 529 -18.09 -44.99 -4.99
CA GLN A 529 -18.68 -46.16 -4.33
C GLN A 529 -20.18 -46.31 -4.61
N GLU A 530 -20.88 -45.20 -4.81
CA GLU A 530 -22.30 -45.15 -5.16
C GLU A 530 -22.55 -45.37 -6.67
N GLY A 531 -21.50 -45.31 -7.50
CA GLY A 531 -21.60 -45.39 -8.95
C GLY A 531 -22.23 -44.16 -9.60
N ASP A 532 -22.22 -43.01 -8.92
CA ASP A 532 -22.76 -41.74 -9.41
C ASP A 532 -21.71 -40.99 -10.26
N VAL A 533 -21.77 -41.23 -11.59
CA VAL A 533 -20.84 -40.64 -12.57
C VAL A 533 -20.93 -39.12 -12.62
N ASP A 534 -22.13 -38.55 -12.49
CA ASP A 534 -22.33 -37.09 -12.60
C ASP A 534 -21.72 -36.37 -11.40
N THR A 535 -21.92 -36.90 -10.19
CA THR A 535 -21.30 -36.34 -8.99
C THR A 535 -19.79 -36.58 -8.97
N LEU A 536 -19.32 -37.73 -9.48
CA LEU A 536 -17.90 -38.04 -9.60
C LEU A 536 -17.18 -37.01 -10.51
N ASP A 537 -17.70 -36.75 -11.71
CA ASP A 537 -17.08 -35.79 -12.64
C ASP A 537 -17.09 -34.36 -12.08
N ARG A 538 -18.22 -33.94 -11.49
CA ARG A 538 -18.35 -32.61 -10.88
C ARG A 538 -17.39 -32.41 -9.71
N THR A 539 -17.29 -33.38 -8.80
CA THR A 539 -16.37 -33.30 -7.65
C THR A 539 -14.91 -33.35 -8.09
N ALA A 540 -14.57 -34.19 -9.07
CA ALA A 540 -13.23 -34.21 -9.66
C ALA A 540 -12.89 -32.90 -10.38
N GLY A 541 -13.86 -32.26 -11.05
CA GLY A 541 -13.75 -30.91 -11.60
C GLY A 541 -13.38 -29.88 -10.53
N ALA A 542 -14.10 -29.89 -9.41
CA ALA A 542 -13.84 -28.99 -8.29
C ALA A 542 -12.42 -29.18 -7.69
N ILE A 543 -12.01 -30.43 -7.48
CA ILE A 543 -10.66 -30.78 -7.01
C ILE A 543 -9.59 -30.24 -7.96
N ARG A 544 -9.76 -30.47 -9.27
CA ARG A 544 -8.84 -29.96 -10.31
C ARG A 544 -8.75 -28.44 -10.29
N GLY A 545 -9.89 -27.76 -10.22
CA GLY A 545 -9.94 -26.30 -10.16
C GLY A 545 -9.24 -25.75 -8.91
N ARG A 546 -9.50 -26.32 -7.72
CA ARG A 546 -8.93 -25.84 -6.46
C ARG A 546 -7.43 -26.10 -6.40
N ALA A 547 -6.98 -27.28 -6.83
CA ALA A 547 -5.55 -27.59 -6.91
C ALA A 547 -4.81 -26.64 -7.88
N ALA A 548 -5.39 -26.39 -9.06
CA ALA A 548 -4.84 -25.42 -10.00
C ALA A 548 -4.80 -24.00 -9.43
N ARG A 549 -5.83 -23.60 -8.67
CA ARG A 549 -5.88 -22.30 -8.01
C ARG A 549 -4.82 -22.17 -6.92
N VAL A 550 -4.61 -23.20 -6.11
CA VAL A 550 -3.52 -23.26 -5.12
C VAL A 550 -2.17 -23.07 -5.81
N VAL A 551 -1.91 -23.83 -6.88
CA VAL A 551 -0.67 -23.70 -7.67
C VAL A 551 -0.51 -22.28 -8.21
N HIS A 552 -1.58 -21.65 -8.70
CA HIS A 552 -1.52 -20.29 -9.23
C HIS A 552 -1.18 -19.24 -8.17
N ILE A 553 -1.88 -19.24 -7.03
CA ILE A 553 -1.65 -18.27 -5.94
C ILE A 553 -0.24 -18.42 -5.38
N ILE A 554 0.19 -19.64 -5.10
CA ILE A 554 1.50 -19.84 -4.47
C ILE A 554 2.63 -19.51 -5.44
N ASN A 555 2.51 -19.81 -6.74
CA ASN A 555 3.50 -19.35 -7.72
C ASN A 555 3.59 -17.82 -7.75
N ALA A 556 2.47 -17.11 -7.82
CA ALA A 556 2.44 -15.65 -7.81
C ALA A 556 3.04 -15.08 -6.52
N GLU A 557 2.73 -15.70 -5.37
CA GLU A 557 3.32 -15.32 -4.10
C GLU A 557 4.84 -15.55 -4.08
N MET A 558 5.33 -16.68 -4.63
CA MET A 558 6.77 -16.96 -4.69
C MET A 558 7.55 -15.98 -5.57
N GLU A 559 6.91 -15.31 -6.55
CA GLU A 559 7.55 -14.24 -7.34
C GLU A 559 7.91 -13.00 -6.49
N ASN A 560 7.29 -12.84 -5.33
CA ASN A 560 7.59 -11.76 -4.38
C ASN A 560 8.89 -12.01 -3.56
N TYR A 561 9.46 -13.22 -3.63
CA TYR A 561 10.64 -13.62 -2.87
C TYR A 561 11.88 -13.73 -3.78
N GLU A 562 13.07 -13.50 -3.22
CA GLU A 562 14.31 -13.78 -3.96
C GLU A 562 14.52 -15.30 -4.10
N PRO A 563 14.98 -15.80 -5.26
CA PRO A 563 15.24 -17.23 -5.44
C PRO A 563 16.24 -17.78 -4.42
N GLY A 564 15.84 -18.82 -3.69
CA GLY A 564 16.63 -19.53 -2.70
C GLY A 564 15.98 -20.83 -2.22
N VAL A 565 16.52 -21.44 -1.16
CA VAL A 565 16.11 -22.76 -0.64
C VAL A 565 14.62 -22.82 -0.30
N TYR A 566 14.07 -21.74 0.27
CA TYR A 566 12.64 -21.63 0.57
C TYR A 566 11.80 -21.69 -0.71
N THR A 567 12.05 -20.79 -1.66
CA THR A 567 11.29 -20.76 -2.92
C THR A 567 11.47 -22.05 -3.72
N GLU A 568 12.67 -22.64 -3.73
CA GLU A 568 12.94 -23.91 -4.40
C GLU A 568 12.09 -25.04 -3.81
N ARG A 569 12.04 -25.17 -2.47
CA ARG A 569 11.24 -26.20 -1.80
C ARG A 569 9.73 -26.05 -2.02
N VAL A 570 9.23 -24.82 -2.01
CA VAL A 570 7.81 -24.54 -2.31
C VAL A 570 7.51 -24.87 -3.78
N LEU A 571 8.37 -24.44 -4.71
CA LEU A 571 8.20 -24.70 -6.14
C LEU A 571 8.34 -26.20 -6.49
N GLU A 572 9.19 -26.95 -5.80
CA GLU A 572 9.26 -28.42 -5.92
C GLU A 572 7.95 -29.09 -5.50
N SER A 573 7.37 -28.65 -4.38
CA SER A 573 6.08 -29.16 -3.88
C SER A 573 4.93 -28.84 -4.86
N ILE A 574 4.94 -27.62 -5.40
CA ILE A 574 4.01 -27.19 -6.47
C ILE A 574 4.16 -28.07 -7.71
N LYS A 575 5.40 -28.30 -8.15
CA LYS A 575 5.70 -29.10 -9.35
C LYS A 575 5.27 -30.56 -9.17
N LEU A 576 5.47 -31.13 -7.99
CA LEU A 576 4.99 -32.48 -7.67
C LEU A 576 3.47 -32.57 -7.77
N LEU A 577 2.76 -31.59 -7.19
CA LEU A 577 1.29 -31.55 -7.27
C LEU A 577 0.82 -31.41 -8.73
N SER A 578 1.35 -30.44 -9.47
CA SER A 578 0.84 -30.08 -10.80
C SER A 578 1.28 -31.02 -11.93
N GLU A 579 2.51 -31.54 -11.90
CA GLU A 579 3.07 -32.35 -12.99
C GLU A 579 2.97 -33.86 -12.73
N THR A 580 2.75 -34.30 -11.48
CA THR A 580 2.72 -35.74 -11.13
C THR A 580 1.39 -36.15 -10.51
N VAL A 581 0.97 -35.50 -9.42
CA VAL A 581 -0.22 -35.93 -8.65
C VAL A 581 -1.51 -35.65 -9.42
N MET A 582 -1.69 -34.42 -9.91
CA MET A 582 -2.92 -34.03 -10.62
C MET A 582 -3.15 -34.80 -11.93
N PRO A 583 -2.13 -35.06 -12.78
CA PRO A 583 -2.30 -35.91 -13.95
C PRO A 583 -2.72 -37.34 -13.60
N ARG A 584 -2.11 -37.95 -12.57
CA ARG A 584 -2.48 -39.30 -12.12
C ARG A 584 -3.92 -39.34 -11.58
N PHE A 585 -4.33 -38.33 -10.81
CA PHE A 585 -5.71 -38.22 -10.35
C PHE A 585 -6.69 -38.07 -11.52
N ALA A 586 -6.38 -37.22 -12.51
CA ALA A 586 -7.23 -37.03 -13.68
C ALA A 586 -7.38 -38.33 -14.50
N GLU A 587 -6.30 -39.07 -14.71
CA GLU A 587 -6.32 -40.37 -15.38
C GLU A 587 -7.23 -41.37 -14.65
N GLN A 588 -7.10 -41.47 -13.32
CA GLN A 588 -7.92 -42.39 -12.51
C GLN A 588 -9.41 -41.99 -12.52
N VAL A 589 -9.72 -40.69 -12.56
CA VAL A 589 -11.09 -40.19 -12.74
C VAL A 589 -11.66 -40.59 -14.10
N GLU A 590 -10.89 -40.41 -15.19
CA GLU A 590 -11.32 -40.81 -16.53
C GLU A 590 -11.57 -42.32 -16.61
N VAL A 591 -10.66 -43.15 -16.08
CA VAL A 591 -10.83 -44.61 -16.03
C VAL A 591 -12.07 -45.01 -15.24
N ALA A 592 -12.30 -44.41 -14.08
CA ALA A 592 -13.47 -44.68 -13.25
C ALA A 592 -14.78 -44.30 -13.97
N ILE A 593 -14.83 -43.11 -14.58
CA ILE A 593 -16.00 -42.64 -15.33
C ILE A 593 -16.28 -43.57 -16.52
N GLU A 594 -15.26 -43.94 -17.30
CA GLU A 594 -15.41 -44.86 -18.43
C GLU A 594 -15.93 -46.23 -17.99
N ALA A 595 -15.34 -46.79 -16.93
CA ALA A 595 -15.74 -48.10 -16.40
C ALA A 595 -17.20 -48.10 -15.89
N LEU A 596 -17.60 -47.07 -15.16
CA LEU A 596 -18.97 -46.90 -14.64
C LEU A 596 -20.00 -46.58 -15.73
N SER A 597 -19.58 -45.90 -16.81
CA SER A 597 -20.46 -45.53 -17.93
C SER A 597 -20.78 -46.70 -18.88
N THR A 598 -20.01 -47.79 -18.82
CA THR A 598 -20.30 -49.01 -19.60
C THR A 598 -21.42 -49.83 -18.98
N ASN A 599 -22.18 -50.57 -19.80
CA ASN A 599 -23.29 -51.39 -19.33
C ASN A 599 -23.15 -52.86 -19.81
N PRO A 600 -22.88 -53.83 -18.91
CA PRO A 600 -22.72 -53.67 -17.45
C PRO A 600 -21.42 -52.92 -17.07
N PRO A 601 -21.37 -52.27 -15.90
CA PRO A 601 -20.17 -51.56 -15.43
C PRO A 601 -18.96 -52.49 -15.40
N GLN A 602 -17.82 -52.00 -15.88
CA GLN A 602 -16.57 -52.74 -15.84
C GLN A 602 -15.90 -52.62 -14.46
N THR A 603 -15.16 -53.66 -14.09
CA THR A 603 -14.36 -53.65 -12.86
C THR A 603 -13.11 -52.79 -13.06
N PHE A 604 -12.85 -51.87 -12.13
CA PHE A 604 -11.63 -51.07 -12.08
C PHE A 604 -11.01 -51.12 -10.68
N GLU A 605 -9.77 -50.67 -10.53
CA GLU A 605 -9.04 -50.73 -9.25
C GLU A 605 -9.38 -49.53 -8.35
N GLU A 606 -10.45 -49.64 -7.55
CA GLU A 606 -10.87 -48.59 -6.60
C GLU A 606 -9.75 -48.13 -5.65
N ASN A 607 -8.84 -49.03 -5.26
CA ASN A 607 -7.71 -48.68 -4.38
C ASN A 607 -6.73 -47.70 -5.04
N GLU A 608 -6.50 -47.81 -6.36
CA GLU A 608 -5.64 -46.85 -7.07
C GLU A 608 -6.30 -45.48 -7.16
N PHE A 609 -7.62 -45.44 -7.37
CA PHE A 609 -8.38 -44.20 -7.34
C PHE A 609 -8.32 -43.52 -5.97
N ILE A 610 -8.52 -44.27 -4.88
CA ILE A 610 -8.47 -43.75 -3.51
C ILE A 610 -7.05 -43.25 -3.18
N ASP A 611 -6.00 -43.98 -3.58
CA ASP A 611 -4.60 -43.56 -3.44
C ASP A 611 -4.34 -42.25 -4.19
N ALA A 612 -4.73 -42.18 -5.47
CA ALA A 612 -4.57 -40.98 -6.29
C ALA A 612 -5.31 -39.77 -5.70
N SER A 613 -6.53 -39.97 -5.19
CA SER A 613 -7.33 -38.91 -4.56
C SER A 613 -6.70 -38.41 -3.26
N ARG A 614 -6.19 -39.33 -2.42
CA ARG A 614 -5.46 -38.99 -1.19
C ARG A 614 -4.19 -38.20 -1.49
N LEU A 615 -3.46 -38.55 -2.54
CA LEU A 615 -2.24 -37.83 -2.95
C LEU A 615 -2.51 -36.37 -3.29
N VAL A 616 -3.70 -36.02 -3.79
CA VAL A 616 -4.08 -34.61 -4.03
C VAL A 616 -4.13 -33.83 -2.71
N TYR A 617 -4.81 -34.38 -1.70
CA TYR A 617 -4.85 -33.78 -0.36
C TYR A 617 -3.44 -33.68 0.25
N ASP A 618 -2.67 -34.78 0.22
CA ASP A 618 -1.31 -34.80 0.76
C ASP A 618 -0.41 -33.77 0.05
N GLY A 619 -0.53 -33.62 -1.28
CA GLY A 619 0.22 -32.64 -2.06
C GLY A 619 -0.12 -31.18 -1.71
N VAL A 620 -1.41 -30.84 -1.55
CA VAL A 620 -1.82 -29.50 -1.11
C VAL A 620 -1.34 -29.22 0.32
N ARG A 621 -1.44 -30.20 1.21
CA ARG A 621 -0.93 -30.10 2.58
C ARG A 621 0.59 -29.93 2.61
N ASP A 622 1.33 -30.58 1.74
CA ASP A 622 2.78 -30.45 1.67
C ASP A 622 3.21 -29.08 1.12
N ILE A 623 2.46 -28.52 0.16
CA ILE A 623 2.63 -27.10 -0.24
C ILE A 623 2.39 -26.19 0.95
N ARG A 624 1.29 -26.37 1.69
CA ARG A 624 1.00 -25.56 2.88
C ARG A 624 2.12 -25.66 3.91
N LYS A 625 2.60 -26.87 4.21
CA LYS A 625 3.74 -27.07 5.10
C LYS A 625 5.00 -26.37 4.60
N ALA A 626 5.30 -26.46 3.30
CA ALA A 626 6.46 -25.82 2.68
C ALA A 626 6.39 -24.29 2.81
N VAL A 627 5.22 -23.69 2.54
CA VAL A 627 4.96 -22.25 2.70
C VAL A 627 5.04 -21.82 4.16
N LEU A 628 4.54 -22.65 5.09
CA LEU A 628 4.59 -22.36 6.53
C LEU A 628 5.99 -22.57 7.15
N MET A 629 6.98 -23.12 6.42
CA MET A 629 8.32 -23.32 6.98
C MET A 629 9.08 -22.04 7.30
N ILE A 630 8.65 -20.89 6.75
CA ILE A 630 9.17 -19.56 7.10
C ILE A 630 8.41 -18.90 8.25
N ARG A 631 7.35 -19.53 8.77
CA ARG A 631 6.44 -18.98 9.77
C ARG A 631 6.76 -19.49 11.16
N THR A 632 6.61 -18.65 12.17
CA THR A 632 6.97 -19.01 13.55
C THR A 632 5.86 -19.84 14.23
N PRO A 633 6.17 -20.72 15.21
CA PRO A 633 5.15 -21.50 15.93
C PRO A 633 4.05 -20.65 16.59
N GLU A 634 4.35 -19.39 16.93
CA GLU A 634 3.40 -18.41 17.47
C GLU A 634 2.37 -17.94 16.42
N GLU A 635 2.72 -17.99 15.13
CA GLU A 635 1.79 -17.79 14.01
C GLU A 635 0.94 -19.04 13.72
N LEU A 636 1.47 -20.23 14.04
CA LEU A 636 0.78 -21.52 13.89
C LEU A 636 -0.20 -21.82 15.05
N GLU A 637 0.00 -21.23 16.24
CA GLU A 637 -0.95 -21.35 17.36
C GLU A 637 -2.33 -20.76 17.00
N ASP A 638 -2.40 -19.78 16.10
CA ASP A 638 -3.66 -19.18 15.64
C ASP A 638 -4.44 -20.06 14.64
N ASP A 639 -3.83 -21.16 14.17
CA ASP A 639 -4.40 -22.11 13.18
C ASP A 639 -4.74 -23.49 13.78
N SER A 640 -4.57 -23.65 15.10
CA SER A 640 -4.93 -24.88 15.83
C SER A 640 -6.45 -25.02 16.05
N ASP A 641 -7.20 -25.27 14.98
CA ASP A 641 -8.57 -25.80 15.04
C ASP A 641 -8.58 -27.34 15.19
N PHE A 642 -7.48 -27.97 15.60
CA PHE A 642 -7.53 -29.38 16.00
C PHE A 642 -8.27 -29.49 17.32
N GLU A 643 -9.52 -29.96 17.23
CA GLU A 643 -10.14 -30.74 18.30
C GLU A 643 -9.13 -31.81 18.70
N GLN A 644 -8.54 -31.61 19.87
CA GLN A 644 -7.61 -32.54 20.49
C GLN A 644 -8.43 -33.69 21.07
N GLU A 645 -9.04 -34.50 20.20
CA GLU A 645 -9.65 -35.77 20.60
C GLU A 645 -8.53 -36.82 20.78
N ASP A 646 -8.28 -37.13 22.06
CA ASP A 646 -7.82 -38.41 22.59
C ASP A 646 -6.76 -39.19 21.78
N TYR A 647 -5.51 -38.71 21.74
CA TYR A 647 -4.39 -39.60 21.38
C TYR A 647 -3.03 -39.36 22.07
N ASP A 648 -3.00 -38.78 23.27
CA ASP A 648 -1.76 -38.67 24.05
C ASP A 648 -1.76 -39.53 25.32
N ALA A 649 -1.87 -40.85 25.11
CA ALA A 649 -1.46 -41.84 26.09
C ALA A 649 -0.12 -42.46 25.68
N ARG A 650 0.98 -41.78 26.04
CA ARG A 650 2.31 -42.30 26.46
C ARG A 650 3.44 -41.36 26.03
N SER A 651 3.92 -40.54 26.96
CA SER A 651 5.25 -40.72 27.55
C SER A 651 5.52 -39.58 28.55
N ARG A 652 5.23 -39.86 29.83
CA ARG A 652 5.65 -38.99 30.93
C ARG A 652 7.05 -39.40 31.37
N THR A 653 8.03 -38.55 31.11
CA THR A 653 9.20 -38.39 32.00
C THR A 653 9.74 -36.97 31.85
N SER A 654 9.29 -36.04 32.69
CA SER A 654 10.04 -34.82 32.99
C SER A 654 10.55 -34.91 34.43
N VAL A 655 11.87 -34.96 34.56
CA VAL A 655 12.58 -34.65 35.79
C VAL A 655 12.86 -33.16 35.75
N GLN A 656 12.46 -32.46 36.81
CA GLN A 656 12.82 -31.08 37.10
C GLN A 656 14.34 -30.96 37.26
N THR A 657 14.97 -30.00 36.58
CA THR A 657 16.12 -29.27 37.12
C THR A 657 16.23 -27.88 36.50
N GLU A 658 16.30 -26.89 37.38
CA GLU A 658 16.79 -25.54 37.15
C GLU A 658 18.26 -25.60 36.71
N ASP A 659 18.58 -25.09 35.51
CA ASP A 659 19.84 -24.37 35.27
C ASP A 659 19.89 -23.77 33.86
N ASP A 660 20.27 -22.48 33.81
CA ASP A 660 20.68 -21.75 32.62
C ASP A 660 21.86 -22.44 31.93
N GLN A 661 21.64 -23.15 30.81
CA GLN A 661 22.73 -23.55 29.91
C GLN A 661 22.37 -23.35 28.43
N LEU A 662 23.12 -22.43 27.81
CA LEU A 662 23.61 -22.42 26.43
C LEU A 662 22.87 -23.35 25.45
N ILE A 663 22.02 -22.78 24.61
CA ILE A 663 21.51 -23.48 23.42
C ILE A 663 22.71 -23.60 22.44
N ALA A 664 23.21 -24.82 22.24
CA ALA A 664 24.28 -25.18 21.31
C ALA A 664 25.64 -24.45 21.46
N GLY A 665 25.98 -23.92 22.65
CA GLY A 665 27.30 -23.33 22.93
C GLY A 665 27.59 -21.96 22.27
N GLN A 666 26.59 -21.31 21.66
CA GLN A 666 26.74 -19.99 21.03
C GLN A 666 25.84 -18.93 21.72
N SER A 667 26.30 -17.68 21.81
CA SER A 667 25.49 -16.57 22.35
C SER A 667 24.31 -16.24 21.42
N ALA A 668 23.17 -15.79 21.95
CA ALA A 668 22.00 -15.44 21.14
C ALA A 668 22.31 -14.42 20.03
N ARG A 669 23.20 -13.44 20.30
CA ARG A 669 23.69 -12.51 19.27
C ARG A 669 24.46 -13.21 18.14
N ALA A 670 25.27 -14.22 18.47
CA ALA A 670 26.02 -14.99 17.46
C ALA A 670 25.07 -15.83 16.58
N ILE A 671 23.95 -16.27 17.15
CA ILE A 671 22.86 -16.92 16.42
C ILE A 671 22.17 -15.91 15.49
N MET A 672 21.86 -14.70 15.97
CA MET A 672 21.33 -13.59 15.12
C MET A 672 22.30 -13.19 13.98
N ALA A 673 23.62 -13.34 14.20
CA ALA A 673 24.63 -13.06 13.17
C ALA A 673 24.71 -14.17 12.10
N GLN A 674 24.27 -15.37 12.43
CA GLN A 674 24.28 -16.54 11.56
C GLN A 674 22.94 -16.78 10.84
N LEU A 675 21.95 -15.92 11.07
CA LEU A 675 20.65 -16.01 10.39
C LEU A 675 20.80 -16.08 8.86
N PRO A 676 19.86 -16.76 8.17
CA PRO A 676 19.76 -16.77 6.72
C PRO A 676 19.81 -15.36 6.13
N GLN A 677 20.34 -15.24 4.91
CA GLN A 677 20.53 -13.95 4.25
C GLN A 677 19.19 -13.21 3.99
N GLU A 678 18.11 -13.96 3.79
CA GLU A 678 16.75 -13.44 3.60
C GLU A 678 16.19 -12.78 4.87
N GLU A 679 16.31 -13.45 6.02
CA GLU A 679 15.91 -12.90 7.32
C GLU A 679 16.69 -11.63 7.68
N LYS A 680 18.00 -11.63 7.37
CA LYS A 680 18.85 -10.44 7.50
C LYS A 680 18.37 -9.29 6.63
N ALA A 681 17.77 -9.56 5.46
CA ALA A 681 17.20 -8.54 4.58
C ALA A 681 15.93 -7.91 5.20
N LYS A 682 14.99 -8.73 5.69
CA LYS A 682 13.77 -8.26 6.39
C LYS A 682 14.11 -7.43 7.63
N ILE A 683 15.06 -7.89 8.44
CA ILE A 683 15.58 -7.14 9.59
C ILE A 683 16.23 -5.82 9.15
N ALA A 684 16.99 -5.83 8.05
CA ALA A 684 17.65 -4.63 7.55
C ALA A 684 16.65 -3.56 7.07
N GLU A 685 15.55 -3.95 6.42
CA GLU A 685 14.49 -3.04 5.99
C GLU A 685 13.80 -2.38 7.20
N GLN A 686 13.40 -3.18 8.20
CA GLN A 686 12.80 -2.66 9.43
C GLN A 686 13.75 -1.73 10.19
N VAL A 687 15.05 -2.07 10.24
CA VAL A 687 16.07 -1.21 10.85
C VAL A 687 16.27 0.08 10.07
N GLU A 688 16.15 0.08 8.74
CA GLU A 688 16.23 1.31 7.96
C GLU A 688 15.03 2.23 8.23
N SER A 689 13.82 1.66 8.35
CA SER A 689 12.65 2.40 8.81
C SER A 689 12.85 3.00 10.21
N PHE A 690 13.42 2.23 11.14
CA PHE A 690 13.81 2.72 12.47
C PHE A 690 14.86 3.84 12.41
N ARG A 691 15.87 3.73 11.53
CA ARG A 691 16.92 4.75 11.35
C ARG A 691 16.37 6.08 10.87
N GLN A 692 15.31 6.09 10.06
CA GLN A 692 14.64 7.33 9.67
C GLN A 692 14.07 8.07 10.88
N GLU A 693 13.41 7.36 11.81
CA GLU A 693 12.91 7.94 13.07
C GLU A 693 14.05 8.38 13.99
N LYS A 694 15.12 7.59 14.07
CA LYS A 694 16.33 7.95 14.82
C LYS A 694 16.98 9.24 14.28
N CYS A 695 17.07 9.41 12.95
CA CYS A 695 17.55 10.64 12.33
C CYS A 695 16.70 11.86 12.71
N LYS A 696 15.37 11.69 12.82
CA LYS A 696 14.47 12.75 13.31
C LYS A 696 14.77 13.11 14.77
N LEU A 697 14.99 12.11 15.63
CA LEU A 697 15.37 12.35 17.03
C LEU A 697 16.73 13.03 17.15
N ASP A 698 17.75 12.56 16.44
CA ASP A 698 19.08 13.17 16.43
C ASP A 698 19.02 14.63 15.98
N ALA A 699 18.28 14.91 14.89
CA ALA A 699 18.12 16.27 14.38
C ALA A 699 17.38 17.18 15.37
N GLU A 700 16.44 16.64 16.16
CA GLU A 700 15.73 17.38 17.19
C GLU A 700 16.60 17.62 18.41
N VAL A 701 17.20 16.57 18.95
CA VAL A 701 18.04 16.59 20.15
C VAL A 701 19.32 17.40 19.93
N ALA A 702 19.90 17.41 18.71
CA ALA A 702 21.10 18.18 18.40
C ALA A 702 20.91 19.71 18.51
N LYS A 703 19.67 20.20 18.50
CA LYS A 703 19.35 21.62 18.70
C LYS A 703 19.59 22.05 20.14
N TRP A 704 19.56 21.12 21.09
CA TRP A 704 19.48 21.39 22.52
C TRP A 704 20.79 21.04 23.22
N ASP A 705 21.20 21.91 24.14
CA ASP A 705 22.22 21.62 25.16
C ASP A 705 21.58 20.69 26.20
N ASP A 706 22.30 19.62 26.56
CA ASP A 706 21.88 18.61 27.54
C ASP A 706 22.18 19.02 28.98
N ASN A 707 22.98 20.07 29.20
CA ASN A 707 23.28 20.57 30.54
C ASN A 707 22.02 21.14 31.23
N GLY A 708 21.47 20.40 32.18
CA GLY A 708 20.28 20.79 32.95
C GLY A 708 18.96 20.52 32.24
N ASN A 709 18.92 19.57 31.30
CA ASN A 709 17.68 19.10 30.66
C ASN A 709 17.60 17.57 30.66
N ASP A 710 17.02 17.03 31.74
CA ASP A 710 16.91 15.58 31.92
C ASP A 710 16.00 14.91 30.88
N ILE A 711 15.05 15.63 30.27
CA ILE A 711 14.24 15.09 29.16
C ILE A 711 15.13 14.81 27.94
N ILE A 712 16.06 15.71 27.61
CA ILE A 712 17.02 15.51 26.52
C ILE A 712 18.02 14.40 26.84
N VAL A 713 18.50 14.32 28.08
CA VAL A 713 19.40 13.24 28.53
C VAL A 713 18.70 11.88 28.44
N LEU A 714 17.46 11.78 28.94
CA LEU A 714 16.66 10.55 28.86
C LEU A 714 16.34 10.18 27.40
N ALA A 715 16.04 11.15 26.53
CA ALA A 715 15.82 10.89 25.12
C ALA A 715 17.07 10.32 24.43
N LYS A 716 18.26 10.86 24.72
CA LYS A 716 19.55 10.32 24.25
C LYS A 716 19.81 8.92 24.80
N GLN A 717 19.53 8.69 26.07
CA GLN A 717 19.71 7.39 26.73
C GLN A 717 18.78 6.33 26.12
N MET A 718 17.49 6.63 25.98
CA MET A 718 16.52 5.73 25.36
C MET A 718 16.89 5.45 23.89
N CYS A 719 17.34 6.46 23.13
CA CYS A 719 17.83 6.30 21.76
C CYS A 719 19.02 5.33 21.69
N MET A 720 20.00 5.49 22.57
CA MET A 720 21.17 4.62 22.63
C MET A 720 20.78 3.17 22.93
N ILE A 721 19.92 2.93 23.91
CA ILE A 721 19.52 1.56 24.28
C ILE A 721 18.66 0.93 23.18
N MET A 722 17.76 1.68 22.53
CA MET A 722 16.99 1.19 21.38
C MET A 722 17.89 0.87 20.18
N MET A 723 18.96 1.62 19.96
CA MET A 723 20.00 1.30 18.97
C MET A 723 20.73 -0.01 19.31
N GLU A 724 21.11 -0.22 20.57
CA GLU A 724 21.76 -1.46 21.01
C GLU A 724 20.84 -2.69 20.83
N MET A 725 19.54 -2.53 21.10
CA MET A 725 18.53 -3.57 20.90
C MET A 725 18.27 -3.88 19.41
N THR A 726 18.27 -2.87 18.54
CA THR A 726 18.13 -3.06 17.08
C THR A 726 19.43 -3.51 16.41
N ASP A 727 20.60 -3.26 16.99
CA ASP A 727 21.86 -3.87 16.53
C ASP A 727 21.98 -5.33 16.98
N PHE A 728 21.42 -5.70 18.14
CA PHE A 728 21.34 -7.10 18.58
C PHE A 728 20.60 -7.98 17.57
N THR A 729 19.47 -7.50 17.01
CA THR A 729 18.72 -8.23 15.99
C THR A 729 19.50 -8.41 14.68
N ARG A 730 20.53 -7.59 14.45
CA ARG A 730 21.44 -7.71 13.30
C ARG A 730 22.66 -8.60 13.58
N GLY A 731 22.71 -9.22 14.76
CA GLY A 731 23.87 -9.97 15.25
C GLY A 731 25.08 -9.10 15.57
N LYS A 732 24.87 -7.81 15.82
CA LYS A 732 25.92 -6.82 16.12
C LYS A 732 25.62 -6.15 17.46
N GLY A 733 26.43 -5.16 17.85
CA GLY A 733 26.20 -4.41 19.08
C GLY A 733 26.64 -5.12 20.36
N PRO A 734 26.41 -4.48 21.53
CA PRO A 734 27.00 -4.89 22.80
C PRO A 734 26.22 -5.99 23.55
N LEU A 735 24.92 -6.16 23.27
CA LEU A 735 24.05 -7.14 23.93
C LEU A 735 24.38 -8.54 23.41
N LYS A 736 24.60 -9.53 24.29
CA LYS A 736 25.06 -10.88 23.89
C LYS A 736 23.94 -11.92 23.95
N ASN A 737 23.10 -11.85 24.98
CA ASN A 737 22.07 -12.85 25.27
C ASN A 737 20.69 -12.21 25.45
N SER A 738 19.62 -13.01 25.38
CA SER A 738 18.24 -12.54 25.59
C SER A 738 18.05 -11.89 26.97
N SER A 739 18.81 -12.31 28.00
CA SER A 739 18.86 -11.65 29.30
C SER A 739 19.30 -10.18 29.20
N ASP A 740 20.26 -9.85 28.32
CA ASP A 740 20.74 -8.50 28.10
C ASP A 740 19.69 -7.64 27.40
N VAL A 741 18.92 -8.24 26.48
CA VAL A 741 17.82 -7.60 25.76
C VAL A 741 16.64 -7.29 26.71
N ILE A 742 16.28 -8.23 27.58
CA ILE A 742 15.28 -8.03 28.64
C ILE A 742 15.71 -6.91 29.58
N ASN A 743 16.99 -6.89 29.98
CA ASN A 743 17.53 -5.83 30.83
C ASN A 743 17.57 -4.48 30.11
N ALA A 744 17.85 -4.44 28.81
CA ALA A 744 17.78 -3.23 27.99
C ALA A 744 16.34 -2.69 27.90
N ALA A 745 15.35 -3.55 27.70
CA ALA A 745 13.93 -3.18 27.68
C ALA A 745 13.47 -2.63 29.05
N LYS A 746 13.89 -3.26 30.16
CA LYS A 746 13.64 -2.74 31.52
C LYS A 746 14.27 -1.35 31.73
N LYS A 747 15.52 -1.15 31.30
CA LYS A 747 16.19 0.17 31.38
C LYS A 747 15.46 1.24 30.56
N ILE A 748 14.94 0.89 29.38
CA ILE A 748 14.11 1.80 28.58
C ILE A 748 12.81 2.12 29.29
N ALA A 749 12.13 1.12 29.87
CA ALA A 749 10.89 1.34 30.61
C ALA A 749 11.09 2.22 31.84
N GLU A 750 12.20 2.05 32.57
CA GLU A 750 12.59 2.96 33.66
C GLU A 750 12.85 4.38 33.17
N ALA A 751 13.60 4.55 32.07
CA ALA A 751 13.87 5.85 31.47
C ALA A 751 12.58 6.53 30.95
N GLY A 752 11.69 5.75 30.32
CA GLY A 752 10.37 6.19 29.87
C GLY A 752 9.46 6.61 31.03
N SER A 753 9.47 5.89 32.15
CA SER A 753 8.75 6.28 33.36
C SER A 753 9.30 7.57 33.99
N ARG A 754 10.63 7.76 34.00
CA ARG A 754 11.24 9.03 34.44
C ARG A 754 10.90 10.18 33.50
N MET A 755 10.89 9.94 32.19
CA MET A 755 10.49 10.92 31.18
C MET A 755 9.01 11.31 31.35
N ASP A 756 8.12 10.34 31.59
CA ASP A 756 6.70 10.60 31.91
C ASP A 756 6.57 11.53 33.11
N LYS A 757 7.26 11.26 34.22
CA LYS A 757 7.21 12.11 35.42
C LYS A 757 7.64 13.55 35.14
N LEU A 758 8.74 13.75 34.42
CA LEU A 758 9.26 15.09 34.09
C LEU A 758 8.35 15.84 33.12
N ALA A 759 7.92 15.17 32.04
CA ALA A 759 7.06 15.76 31.03
C ALA A 759 5.63 16.03 31.55
N ARG A 760 5.12 15.20 32.47
CA ARG A 760 3.83 15.42 33.15
C ARG A 760 3.90 16.64 34.07
N ALA A 761 5.00 16.84 34.79
CA ALA A 761 5.23 18.06 35.56
C ALA A 761 5.29 19.32 34.67
N VAL A 762 5.88 19.20 33.47
CA VAL A 762 5.83 20.27 32.44
C VAL A 762 4.41 20.49 31.91
N ALA A 763 3.65 19.42 31.68
CA ALA A 763 2.26 19.48 31.23
C ALA A 763 1.34 20.15 32.27
N ASP A 764 1.57 19.89 33.56
CA ASP A 764 0.81 20.50 34.66
C ASP A 764 1.10 21.98 34.85
N GLN A 765 2.31 22.41 34.49
CA GLN A 765 2.65 23.83 34.42
C GLN A 765 2.14 24.49 33.13
N CYS A 766 1.71 23.75 32.11
CA CYS A 766 1.26 24.35 30.86
C CYS A 766 -0.13 25.01 31.02
N PRO A 767 -0.26 26.34 30.81
CA PRO A 767 -1.55 27.03 30.92
C PRO A 767 -2.46 26.78 29.70
N ASP A 768 -1.91 26.25 28.61
CA ASP A 768 -2.63 26.00 27.36
C ASP A 768 -3.15 24.56 27.31
N SER A 769 -4.47 24.41 27.35
CA SER A 769 -5.13 23.10 27.43
C SER A 769 -4.83 22.20 26.21
N ALA A 770 -4.70 22.77 25.01
CA ALA A 770 -4.41 21.99 23.80
C ALA A 770 -3.00 21.39 23.84
N CYS A 771 -1.98 22.22 24.10
CA CYS A 771 -0.60 21.74 24.24
C CYS A 771 -0.43 20.73 25.39
N LYS A 772 -1.20 20.89 26.48
CA LYS A 772 -1.23 19.94 27.59
C LYS A 772 -1.77 18.57 27.14
N GLN A 773 -2.88 18.55 26.41
CA GLN A 773 -3.49 17.31 25.95
C GLN A 773 -2.59 16.56 24.96
N ASP A 774 -1.97 17.26 24.01
CA ASP A 774 -1.02 16.66 23.07
C ASP A 774 0.16 15.99 23.80
N LEU A 775 0.74 16.71 24.78
CA LEU A 775 1.85 16.18 25.57
C LEU A 775 1.44 14.93 26.36
N LEU A 776 0.28 14.93 27.02
CA LEU A 776 -0.22 13.77 27.76
C LEU A 776 -0.52 12.57 26.85
N ALA A 777 -1.04 12.80 25.64
CA ALA A 777 -1.29 11.74 24.67
C ALA A 777 0.02 11.08 24.20
N TYR A 778 1.09 11.86 23.98
CA TYR A 778 2.39 11.30 23.64
C TYR A 778 3.01 10.51 24.79
N LEU A 779 2.77 10.91 26.05
CA LEU A 779 3.20 10.14 27.22
C LEU A 779 2.50 8.79 27.35
N GLN A 780 1.19 8.73 27.06
CA GLN A 780 0.45 7.45 26.98
C GLN A 780 1.03 6.53 25.90
N ARG A 781 1.44 7.09 24.76
CA ARG A 781 2.13 6.34 23.69
C ARG A 781 3.50 5.83 24.13
N ILE A 782 4.29 6.62 24.87
CA ILE A 782 5.55 6.15 25.46
C ILE A 782 5.29 4.96 26.39
N ALA A 783 4.27 5.02 27.25
CA ALA A 783 3.93 3.92 28.14
C ALA A 783 3.52 2.64 27.38
N LEU A 784 2.65 2.78 26.38
CA LEU A 784 2.25 1.68 25.49
C LEU A 784 3.45 1.03 24.82
N TYR A 785 4.32 1.81 24.19
CA TYR A 785 5.44 1.26 23.42
C TYR A 785 6.57 0.74 24.31
N CYS A 786 6.78 1.29 25.51
CA CYS A 786 7.66 0.68 26.51
C CYS A 786 7.12 -0.69 26.98
N HIS A 787 5.80 -0.82 27.11
CA HIS A 787 5.16 -2.09 27.46
C HIS A 787 5.28 -3.12 26.34
N GLN A 788 4.96 -2.74 25.09
CA GLN A 788 5.17 -3.58 23.91
C GLN A 788 6.63 -4.03 23.78
N LEU A 789 7.58 -3.11 23.92
CA LEU A 789 9.02 -3.45 23.85
C LEU A 789 9.45 -4.43 24.95
N ASN A 790 8.86 -4.34 26.15
CA ASN A 790 9.08 -5.30 27.23
C ASN A 790 8.50 -6.68 26.90
N ILE A 791 7.31 -6.75 26.30
CA ILE A 791 6.71 -8.02 25.84
C ILE A 791 7.62 -8.65 24.80
N CYS A 792 7.97 -7.91 23.74
CA CYS A 792 8.85 -8.40 22.67
C CYS A 792 10.21 -8.85 23.19
N SER A 793 10.76 -8.21 24.23
CA SER A 793 12.05 -8.62 24.81
C SER A 793 12.01 -9.95 25.59
N LYS A 794 10.84 -10.35 26.11
CA LYS A 794 10.67 -11.56 26.93
C LYS A 794 10.38 -12.81 26.09
N VAL A 795 9.94 -12.63 24.85
CA VAL A 795 9.74 -13.72 23.89
C VAL A 795 11.12 -14.31 23.54
N LYS A 796 11.36 -15.56 23.95
CA LYS A 796 12.63 -16.26 23.66
C LYS A 796 12.62 -16.71 22.21
N ALA A 797 13.67 -16.38 21.46
CA ALA A 797 13.94 -17.05 20.19
C ALA A 797 14.37 -18.50 20.49
N GLU A 798 13.51 -19.47 20.17
CA GLU A 798 13.89 -20.88 20.20
C GLU A 798 14.70 -21.23 18.95
N VAL A 799 15.71 -22.08 19.12
CA VAL A 799 16.63 -22.45 18.05
C VAL A 799 16.53 -23.96 17.91
N GLN A 800 15.91 -24.41 16.82
CA GLN A 800 15.82 -25.83 16.51
C GLN A 800 16.97 -26.22 15.59
N ASN A 801 17.61 -27.35 15.90
CA ASN A 801 18.75 -27.86 15.16
C ASN A 801 18.31 -29.17 14.50
N LEU A 802 17.86 -29.11 13.25
CA LEU A 802 17.53 -30.29 12.43
C LEU A 802 18.50 -30.35 11.24
N GLY A 803 19.30 -31.42 11.17
CA GLY A 803 20.13 -31.70 9.99
C GLY A 803 21.43 -30.89 9.84
N GLY A 804 21.85 -30.12 10.85
CA GLY A 804 23.10 -29.34 10.81
C GLY A 804 22.93 -27.89 10.34
N GLU A 805 21.69 -27.45 10.09
CA GLU A 805 21.32 -26.07 9.81
C GLU A 805 20.53 -25.50 11.00
N LEU A 806 20.95 -24.34 11.52
CA LEU A 806 20.25 -23.65 12.62
C LEU A 806 19.00 -22.95 12.06
N ILE A 807 17.81 -23.39 12.46
CA ILE A 807 16.54 -22.70 12.18
C ILE A 807 16.17 -21.90 13.44
N VAL A 808 16.10 -20.58 13.32
CA VAL A 808 15.85 -19.66 14.43
C VAL A 808 14.41 -19.14 14.32
N SER A 809 13.53 -19.55 15.23
CA SER A 809 12.11 -19.12 15.26
C SER A 809 11.92 -17.69 15.80
N GLY A 810 12.93 -16.82 15.68
CA GLY A 810 13.05 -15.54 16.40
C GLY A 810 12.86 -14.28 15.54
N LEU A 811 12.47 -14.42 14.27
CA LEU A 811 12.38 -13.29 13.33
C LEU A 811 11.25 -12.32 13.70
N ASP A 812 10.05 -12.79 14.03
CA ASP A 812 8.91 -11.93 14.38
C ASP A 812 9.08 -11.24 15.73
N SER A 813 9.72 -11.91 16.67
CA SER A 813 10.18 -11.29 17.91
C SER A 813 11.17 -10.16 17.61
N ALA A 814 12.12 -10.38 16.69
CA ALA A 814 13.11 -9.37 16.29
C ALA A 814 12.48 -8.20 15.50
N THR A 815 11.59 -8.44 14.55
CA THR A 815 10.91 -7.40 13.75
C THR A 815 9.89 -6.64 14.60
N SER A 816 9.12 -7.30 15.45
CA SER A 816 8.21 -6.67 16.42
C SER A 816 8.98 -5.84 17.44
N LEU A 817 10.15 -6.30 17.89
CA LEU A 817 11.04 -5.53 18.75
C LEU A 817 11.58 -4.28 18.06
N ILE A 818 11.97 -4.37 16.78
CA ILE A 818 12.38 -3.19 15.98
C ILE A 818 11.21 -2.22 15.77
N GLN A 819 10.02 -2.72 15.47
CA GLN A 819 8.82 -1.92 15.21
C GLN A 819 8.32 -1.23 16.49
N ALA A 820 8.33 -1.92 17.64
CA ALA A 820 8.07 -1.33 18.95
C ALA A 820 9.11 -0.25 19.29
N ALA A 821 10.40 -0.50 19.03
CA ALA A 821 11.47 0.49 19.23
C ALA A 821 11.30 1.72 18.32
N LYS A 822 10.90 1.53 17.05
CA LYS A 822 10.59 2.62 16.10
C LYS A 822 9.41 3.46 16.57
N ASN A 823 8.32 2.82 16.98
CA ASN A 823 7.14 3.49 17.50
C ASN A 823 7.46 4.29 18.77
N LEU A 824 8.27 3.72 19.67
CA LEU A 824 8.77 4.40 20.86
C LEU A 824 9.68 5.57 20.51
N MET A 825 10.59 5.42 19.55
CA MET A 825 11.48 6.49 19.06
C MET A 825 10.67 7.71 18.60
N ASN A 826 9.64 7.50 17.77
CA ASN A 826 8.76 8.57 17.31
C ASN A 826 8.00 9.23 18.47
N ALA A 827 7.46 8.44 19.40
CA ALA A 827 6.78 8.98 20.59
C ALA A 827 7.71 9.83 21.47
N VAL A 828 8.98 9.44 21.61
CA VAL A 828 10.02 10.23 22.31
C VAL A 828 10.31 11.54 21.57
N VAL A 829 10.44 11.54 20.24
CA VAL A 829 10.62 12.77 19.44
C VAL A 829 9.49 13.76 19.67
N LEU A 830 8.25 13.29 19.60
CA LEU A 830 7.06 14.12 19.77
C LEU A 830 6.97 14.67 21.20
N THR A 831 7.30 13.85 22.20
CA THR A 831 7.33 14.25 23.61
C THR A 831 8.36 15.34 23.87
N VAL A 832 9.57 15.24 23.30
CA VAL A 832 10.61 16.28 23.42
C VAL A 832 10.12 17.61 22.81
N LYS A 833 9.54 17.58 21.60
CA LYS A 833 9.01 18.77 20.94
C LYS A 833 7.87 19.41 21.73
N ALA A 834 6.89 18.61 22.16
CA ALA A 834 5.75 19.08 22.91
C ALA A 834 6.15 19.63 24.29
N SER A 835 7.13 19.00 24.96
CA SER A 835 7.66 19.49 26.24
C SER A 835 8.31 20.87 26.12
N TYR A 836 9.02 21.14 25.02
CA TYR A 836 9.57 22.48 24.74
C TYR A 836 8.46 23.51 24.54
N VAL A 837 7.46 23.20 23.71
CA VAL A 837 6.33 24.10 23.46
C VAL A 837 5.58 24.40 24.75
N ALA A 838 5.29 23.37 25.56
CA ALA A 838 4.62 23.52 26.85
C ALA A 838 5.42 24.41 27.82
N SER A 839 6.74 24.20 27.91
CA SER A 839 7.64 24.97 28.78
C SER A 839 7.73 26.45 28.39
N THR A 840 7.74 26.76 27.09
CA THR A 840 7.80 28.15 26.60
C THR A 840 6.50 28.92 26.80
N LYS A 841 5.35 28.24 26.68
CA LYS A 841 4.04 28.85 26.97
C LYS A 841 3.92 29.25 28.44
N TYR A 842 4.44 28.45 29.38
CA TYR A 842 4.46 28.78 30.81
C TYR A 842 5.31 30.02 31.12
N ALA A 843 6.54 30.08 30.59
CA ALA A 843 7.45 31.22 30.80
C ALA A 843 6.90 32.56 30.28
N LYS A 844 6.06 32.52 29.24
CA LYS A 844 5.43 33.70 28.64
C LYS A 844 4.31 34.29 29.50
N VAL A 845 3.64 33.48 30.33
CA VAL A 845 2.46 33.89 31.11
C VAL A 845 2.84 34.44 32.49
N TYR A 846 3.85 33.87 33.16
CA TYR A 846 4.21 34.24 34.53
C TYR A 846 5.51 35.06 34.67
N GLY A 847 6.23 35.29 33.56
CA GLY A 847 7.47 36.08 33.54
C GLY A 847 8.70 35.31 34.07
N ALA A 848 9.88 35.55 33.47
CA ALA A 848 11.10 34.81 33.76
C ALA A 848 11.62 34.92 35.21
N ALA A 849 11.14 35.90 35.99
CA ALA A 849 11.57 36.17 37.36
C ALA A 849 10.66 35.54 38.45
N ALA A 850 9.48 35.02 38.10
CA ALA A 850 8.54 34.42 39.07
C ALA A 850 8.71 32.90 39.23
N VAL A 851 9.66 32.28 38.51
CA VAL A 851 9.80 30.82 38.46
C VAL A 851 10.82 30.37 39.51
N ASN A 852 10.34 29.79 40.61
CA ASN A 852 11.15 28.90 41.44
C ASN A 852 11.49 27.66 40.58
N SER A 853 12.67 27.70 39.95
CA SER A 853 13.32 26.69 39.10
C SER A 853 12.41 25.94 38.09
N PRO A 854 12.55 26.14 36.76
CA PRO A 854 11.84 25.31 35.78
C PRO A 854 12.22 23.83 35.94
N VAL A 855 11.26 22.92 35.71
CA VAL A 855 11.44 21.46 35.84
C VAL A 855 12.61 20.96 34.97
N VAL A 856 12.78 21.55 33.79
CA VAL A 856 13.93 21.35 32.90
C VAL A 856 14.30 22.67 32.21
N SER A 857 15.59 22.87 31.92
CA SER A 857 16.06 24.08 31.23
C SER A 857 16.26 23.85 29.73
N TRP A 858 15.69 24.72 28.90
CA TRP A 858 15.83 24.64 27.44
C TRP A 858 16.88 25.63 26.96
N ARG A 859 18.04 25.14 26.54
CA ARG A 859 19.14 25.96 25.99
C ARG A 859 19.49 25.46 24.59
N MET A 860 19.58 26.37 23.62
CA MET A 860 20.01 26.01 22.27
C MET A 860 21.52 25.78 22.22
N LYS A 861 21.93 24.73 21.52
CA LYS A 861 23.35 24.43 21.25
C LYS A 861 23.91 25.43 20.23
N ALA A 862 25.16 25.85 20.40
CA ALA A 862 25.83 26.75 19.46
C ALA A 862 25.92 26.09 18.05
N PRO A 863 25.60 26.82 16.96
CA PRO A 863 25.50 26.21 15.63
C PRO A 863 26.88 25.80 15.08
N GLU A 864 27.07 24.50 14.82
CA GLU A 864 28.27 23.99 14.13
C GLU A 864 28.32 24.41 12.65
N LYS A 865 29.52 24.68 12.14
CA LYS A 865 29.73 25.01 10.71
C LYS A 865 29.54 23.76 9.86
N LYS A 866 28.46 23.70 9.07
CA LYS A 866 28.37 22.73 7.97
C LYS A 866 29.38 23.09 6.87
N PRO A 867 30.17 22.13 6.35
CA PRO A 867 31.06 22.39 5.23
C PRO A 867 30.26 22.76 3.97
N LEU A 868 30.64 23.82 3.26
CA LEU A 868 30.00 24.23 2.00
C LEU A 868 30.18 23.22 0.85
N VAL A 869 31.09 22.25 1.02
CA VAL A 869 31.28 21.09 0.14
C VAL A 869 31.55 19.89 1.05
N LYS A 870 30.63 18.92 1.11
CA LYS A 870 30.93 17.60 1.70
C LYS A 870 31.93 16.90 0.78
N ARG A 871 33.14 16.61 1.26
CA ARG A 871 33.93 15.51 0.69
C ARG A 871 33.39 14.24 1.36
N GLU A 872 32.70 13.41 0.60
CA GLU A 872 32.31 12.09 1.11
C GLU A 872 33.56 11.29 1.45
N LYS A 873 33.53 10.62 2.60
CA LYS A 873 34.49 9.55 2.90
C LYS A 873 34.10 8.33 2.06
N PRO A 874 35.06 7.54 1.54
CA PRO A 874 34.80 6.40 0.67
C PRO A 874 33.90 5.29 1.26
N GLU A 875 33.66 5.30 2.57
CA GLU A 875 33.03 4.19 3.30
C GLU A 875 31.49 4.25 3.34
N GLU A 876 30.86 5.37 2.97
CA GLU A 876 29.38 5.48 2.93
C GLU A 876 28.76 5.08 1.58
N CYS A 877 29.56 4.63 0.60
CA CYS A 877 29.10 4.26 -0.75
C CYS A 877 29.17 2.75 -1.09
N GLN A 878 29.45 1.87 -0.12
CA GLN A 878 29.48 0.43 -0.39
C GLN A 878 28.34 -0.32 0.31
N THR A 879 27.14 -0.21 -0.25
CA THR A 879 26.25 -1.37 -0.46
C THR A 879 25.35 -1.08 -1.66
N ARG A 880 25.40 -1.98 -2.64
CA ARG A 880 24.89 -1.87 -4.03
C ARG A 880 23.37 -1.90 -4.13
N VAL A 881 22.81 -1.14 -5.08
CA VAL A 881 21.71 -1.60 -5.97
C VAL A 881 22.01 -1.17 -7.42
N ARG A 882 21.66 -2.08 -8.35
CA ARG A 882 21.83 -2.02 -9.81
C ARG A 882 21.00 -0.91 -10.48
N ARG A 883 21.60 -0.34 -11.53
CA ARG A 883 21.05 0.39 -12.70
C ARG A 883 19.63 1.00 -12.59
N GLY A 884 19.60 2.21 -12.03
CA GLY A 884 18.73 3.30 -12.45
C GLY A 884 19.58 4.58 -12.45
N SER A 885 19.59 5.29 -13.58
CA SER A 885 20.43 6.46 -13.92
C SER A 885 21.12 7.17 -12.74
N GLN A 886 22.45 7.03 -12.66
CA GLN A 886 23.31 7.77 -11.75
C GLN A 886 22.96 9.27 -11.80
N LYS A 887 22.43 9.83 -10.70
CA LYS A 887 22.26 11.28 -10.54
C LYS A 887 23.66 11.91 -10.60
N LYS A 888 24.01 12.48 -11.75
CA LYS A 888 25.17 13.36 -11.86
C LYS A 888 24.89 14.61 -11.02
N HIS A 889 25.81 14.95 -10.13
CA HIS A 889 25.78 16.22 -9.42
C HIS A 889 26.07 17.35 -10.42
N ILE A 890 25.02 18.03 -10.89
CA ILE A 890 25.10 19.13 -11.83
C ILE A 890 25.38 20.42 -11.04
N SER A 891 26.45 21.14 -11.39
CA SER A 891 26.71 22.47 -10.84
C SER A 891 25.53 23.40 -11.17
N PRO A 892 25.06 24.32 -10.31
CA PRO A 892 23.91 25.19 -10.62
C PRO A 892 24.09 26.09 -11.85
N VAL A 893 25.34 26.49 -12.16
CA VAL A 893 25.69 27.11 -13.45
C VAL A 893 25.44 26.14 -14.60
N GLN A 894 25.76 24.87 -14.38
CA GLN A 894 25.53 23.78 -15.31
C GLN A 894 24.03 23.42 -15.41
N ALA A 895 23.24 23.53 -14.33
CA ALA A 895 21.80 23.28 -14.30
C ALA A 895 21.02 24.30 -15.14
N LEU A 896 21.43 25.58 -15.07
CA LEU A 896 20.92 26.63 -15.95
C LEU A 896 21.35 26.42 -17.42
N SER A 897 22.56 25.87 -17.66
CA SER A 897 23.04 25.58 -19.02
C SER A 897 22.42 24.30 -19.64
N GLU A 898 22.03 23.33 -18.81
CA GLU A 898 21.51 22.00 -19.18
C GLU A 898 20.03 21.99 -19.54
N PHE A 899 19.40 23.16 -19.70
CA PHE A 899 18.08 23.27 -20.33
C PHE A 899 18.16 22.82 -21.80
N LYS A 900 18.33 21.54 -22.11
CA LYS A 900 18.22 21.08 -23.49
C LYS A 900 16.78 21.32 -23.90
N ALA A 901 16.58 22.06 -24.99
CA ALA A 901 15.32 21.99 -25.70
C ALA A 901 15.04 20.50 -25.90
N MET A 902 13.93 20.00 -25.36
CA MET A 902 13.42 18.73 -25.86
C MET A 902 13.24 18.96 -27.35
N ASP A 903 13.97 18.19 -28.16
CA ASP A 903 13.96 18.32 -29.60
C ASP A 903 12.52 18.51 -30.08
N SER A 904 12.39 19.56 -30.88
CA SER A 904 11.19 20.08 -31.52
C SER A 904 10.31 18.99 -32.15
N PHE A 905 9.02 19.09 -31.81
CA PHE A 905 7.81 18.63 -32.53
C PHE A 905 7.63 17.14 -32.82
#